data_AF-F0ZQV0-F1
#
_entry.id   AF-F0ZQV0-F1
#
_cell.length_a   1.000
_cell.length_b   1.000
_cell.length_c   1.000
_cell.angle_alpha   90.00
_cell.angle_beta   90.00
_cell.angle_gamma   90.00
#
_symmetry.space_group_name_H-M   'P 1'
#
loop_
_entity.id
_entity.type
_entity.pdbx_description
1 polymer ?
#
loop_
_entity_poly.entity_id
_entity_poly.type
_entity_poly.pdbx_seq_one_letter_code
_entity_poly.pdbx_strand_id
1 'polypeptide(L)'
;MYILKYVSVFLLMTLCVFNSGVHAKTVTVDGSKCGTCQLESLLGGIGGVLSQADDIIIKGIPNAVYTISKPLMCRTMNITSGTVNLNTNMNLKGDLWIASGALLVVNGALSGNSLINLDGNILVKGGVSSIGQLNCNGQLKVESGSLTLNGLLASATSMPIVSGGSLINNGKCIYNSLPVVSGASQFIVNGATTLTKGISCSDKSILSIAAKATADIQHDSKILNPIKIDAAGEIKLTKGNHVFNGVNGATNSIMTIVDGAVSMNAPSKCHSINLSGAGSILVNANSIVNDIKAKATAKIDLAATGLLNINGKADIDAMVNLKDKAQIIAAAKSTVNLLGGITSTATSQVQAMDNSILNMGKNCMFSQPIIVGKQATLNLNNGNHDFQQGVQSESTSTTNIAKDSKVKANKDCKFGILNVATGADVNINSGTTVVQGPLTTADKSIFAVTNAVLNLKGASILKAPLNINAKAKAIIDAKTDLLSGINAHIDAHIDINHNLNILGTSNIQSATNINANGLLVFGGSKDVTHKCSGSIKSDSKSTLNVQSGAILHLDGDATLAGIHKLIDGSQIVVNGNANIVTGLTSVGTALSHFTVGPTGKCVLGNVPMPSLPGFPSFPMSSGNSFPSSSSGNSAPSSGNSAPSTGSFPSSGNSAPSSGNSAPSTGSFPSSGNSAPSSGNSMPSTGSFPSSGNSMPSTGSFPSTGSFPSSGNSMPSTGSSMPSGPSHPSIINGNVIVNAGGSLDVLGKCNVGSTLQNMGSLIVTQPIVVAGTAFTQSDAKATCNLIAGGSIDAKVVDFVKGTVQGVGALKCGSCNFANNIAANLNIVGNVKMASTATIIANLDASINAALSKMTGTITQTSTKTINGKSTTTTSTKTFNFGESYVPMIVASGTAEIAGKLNIVASADSAAKIATGTVFKFVSAPTVKGSFSGITNFVGSAAGSAAGAANGAAGMATGAASGALSKAWSLVHSPCACDCGFKYN
;
A
#
# COMPACT_ATOMS: atom_id res chain seq x y z
N MET A 1 100.07 8.83 4.36
CA MET A 1 101.52 8.87 4.64
C MET A 1 101.78 7.94 5.82
N TYR A 2 102.75 7.04 5.73
CA TYR A 2 103.00 6.04 6.79
C TYR A 2 103.70 6.65 8.01
N ILE A 3 103.25 6.30 9.21
CA ILE A 3 104.09 6.33 10.42
C ILE A 3 104.06 4.92 11.01
N LEU A 4 105.21 4.24 10.95
CA LEU A 4 105.43 2.90 11.45
C LEU A 4 105.95 2.99 12.90
N LYS A 5 105.22 2.52 13.90
CA LYS A 5 105.73 2.35 15.27
C LYS A 5 104.92 1.34 16.10
N TYR A 6 105.57 0.26 16.51
CA TYR A 6 105.23 -0.69 17.57
C TYR A 6 103.74 -1.02 17.81
N VAL A 7 103.20 -1.97 17.03
CA VAL A 7 102.01 -2.74 17.41
C VAL A 7 102.45 -4.17 17.81
N SER A 8 102.55 -4.44 19.10
CA SER A 8 102.80 -5.77 19.65
C SER A 8 101.52 -6.62 19.61
N VAL A 9 101.10 -7.06 18.42
CA VAL A 9 99.94 -7.95 18.27
C VAL A 9 100.29 -9.35 18.76
N PHE A 10 99.60 -9.85 19.78
CA PHE A 10 99.66 -11.26 20.18
C PHE A 10 98.84 -12.13 19.21
N LEU A 11 99.37 -12.32 18.01
CA LEU A 11 98.70 -13.03 16.92
C LEU A 11 98.97 -14.55 16.98
N LEU A 12 98.15 -15.27 17.77
CA LEU A 12 98.22 -16.74 17.84
C LEU A 12 97.54 -17.39 16.62
N MET A 13 98.17 -17.29 15.45
CA MET A 13 97.64 -17.84 14.20
C MET A 13 98.14 -19.25 13.89
N THR A 14 97.20 -20.17 13.67
CA THR A 14 97.43 -21.37 12.84
C THR A 14 96.90 -21.08 11.44
N LEU A 15 97.82 -21.05 10.47
CA LEU A 15 97.58 -20.57 9.10
C LEU A 15 97.60 -21.72 8.09
N CYS A 16 96.59 -21.77 7.23
CA CYS A 16 96.65 -22.49 5.96
C CYS A 16 96.54 -21.46 4.83
N VAL A 17 97.64 -21.28 4.08
CA VAL A 17 97.69 -20.37 2.93
C VAL A 17 97.35 -21.15 1.67
N PHE A 18 96.27 -20.77 1.00
CA PHE A 18 95.89 -21.28 -0.31
C PHE A 18 96.04 -20.16 -1.34
N ASN A 19 96.26 -20.50 -2.62
CA ASN A 19 96.57 -19.57 -3.72
C ASN A 19 95.48 -18.52 -4.07
N SER A 20 94.43 -18.40 -3.26
CA SER A 20 93.34 -17.44 -3.43
C SER A 20 92.81 -16.83 -2.12
N GLY A 21 93.39 -17.14 -0.95
CA GLY A 21 92.95 -16.55 0.32
C GLY A 21 93.55 -17.16 1.58
N VAL A 22 93.35 -16.46 2.71
CA VAL A 22 93.77 -16.89 4.05
C VAL A 22 92.58 -17.48 4.80
N HIS A 23 92.75 -18.71 5.30
CA HIS A 23 91.90 -19.31 6.33
C HIS A 23 92.65 -19.33 7.67
N ALA A 24 92.01 -18.81 8.73
CA ALA A 24 92.55 -18.81 10.08
C ALA A 24 91.59 -19.51 11.06
N LYS A 25 92.11 -20.37 11.94
CA LYS A 25 91.25 -21.05 12.94
C LYS A 25 90.63 -20.09 13.95
N THR A 26 91.43 -19.17 14.51
CA THR A 26 90.93 -18.17 15.45
C THR A 26 91.59 -16.82 15.19
N VAL A 27 90.80 -15.76 15.14
CA VAL A 27 91.26 -14.37 14.96
C VAL A 27 90.81 -13.56 16.17
N THR A 28 91.70 -13.37 17.14
CA THR A 28 91.47 -12.46 18.27
C THR A 28 92.05 -11.08 17.96
N VAL A 29 91.21 -10.05 18.05
CA VAL A 29 91.60 -8.64 17.93
C VAL A 29 91.49 -7.99 19.30
N ASP A 30 92.61 -7.77 19.97
CA ASP A 30 92.69 -7.01 21.22
C ASP A 30 92.87 -5.52 20.92
N GLY A 31 91.97 -4.69 21.44
CA GLY A 31 91.88 -3.26 21.13
C GLY A 31 92.79 -2.35 21.94
N SER A 32 93.55 -2.87 22.91
CA SER A 32 94.22 -2.12 23.97
C SER A 32 95.20 -1.02 23.53
N LYS A 33 95.53 -0.91 22.23
CA LYS A 33 96.38 0.14 21.65
C LYS A 33 95.85 0.77 20.35
N CYS A 34 94.58 0.53 19.96
CA CYS A 34 94.06 0.96 18.66
C CYS A 34 92.73 1.73 18.75
N GLY A 35 92.71 2.99 18.29
CA GLY A 35 91.47 3.78 18.18
C GLY A 35 90.63 3.43 16.95
N THR A 36 91.28 3.25 15.79
CA THR A 36 90.65 2.85 14.52
C THR A 36 91.50 1.77 13.84
N CYS A 37 90.94 0.56 13.68
CA CYS A 37 91.65 -0.61 13.16
C CYS A 37 90.88 -1.23 11.97
N GLN A 38 91.56 -1.51 10.86
CA GLN A 38 91.00 -2.30 9.76
C GLN A 38 91.49 -3.75 9.89
N LEU A 39 90.58 -4.73 9.85
CA LEU A 39 90.92 -6.15 10.01
C LEU A 39 91.88 -6.63 8.90
N GLU A 40 91.73 -6.09 7.69
CA GLU A 40 92.65 -6.35 6.58
C GLU A 40 94.06 -5.79 6.83
N SER A 41 94.17 -4.62 7.47
CA SER A 41 95.47 -3.97 7.67
C SER A 41 96.36 -4.73 8.67
N LEU A 42 95.75 -5.44 9.62
CA LEU A 42 96.43 -6.32 10.58
C LEU A 42 97.08 -7.56 9.91
N LEU A 43 96.73 -7.84 8.64
CA LEU A 43 97.21 -9.00 7.88
C LEU A 43 98.09 -8.60 6.69
N GLY A 44 98.34 -7.31 6.49
CA GLY A 44 99.14 -6.80 5.37
C GLY A 44 100.59 -7.33 5.31
N GLY A 45 101.11 -7.86 6.42
CA GLY A 45 102.44 -8.49 6.48
C GLY A 45 102.53 -9.93 5.94
N ILE A 46 101.40 -10.59 5.65
CA ILE A 46 101.37 -12.00 5.21
C ILE A 46 100.79 -12.22 3.80
N GLY A 47 100.66 -11.16 3.00
CA GLY A 47 100.46 -11.26 1.54
C GLY A 47 99.10 -11.79 1.07
N GLY A 48 98.09 -11.88 1.95
CA GLY A 48 96.77 -12.41 1.61
C GLY A 48 95.61 -11.71 2.31
N VAL A 49 94.40 -11.89 1.77
CA VAL A 49 93.15 -11.40 2.36
C VAL A 49 92.50 -12.53 3.18
N LEU A 50 92.01 -12.21 4.39
CA LEU A 50 91.19 -13.12 5.18
C LEU A 50 89.83 -13.33 4.48
N SER A 51 89.63 -14.51 3.91
CA SER A 51 88.37 -14.91 3.28
C SER A 51 87.54 -15.82 4.21
N GLN A 52 88.20 -16.52 5.13
CA GLN A 52 87.56 -17.41 6.09
C GLN A 52 88.25 -17.36 7.46
N ALA A 53 87.46 -17.35 8.53
CA ALA A 53 87.95 -17.64 9.88
C ALA A 53 86.98 -18.57 10.61
N ASP A 54 87.44 -19.50 11.45
CA ASP A 54 86.45 -20.29 12.22
C ASP A 54 85.87 -19.40 13.33
N ASP A 55 86.68 -18.95 14.29
CA ASP A 55 86.21 -18.10 15.41
C ASP A 55 86.85 -16.70 15.39
N ILE A 56 86.05 -15.63 15.46
CA ILE A 56 86.51 -14.24 15.52
C ILE A 56 86.15 -13.61 16.87
N ILE A 57 87.12 -13.07 17.60
CA ILE A 57 86.89 -12.48 18.94
C ILE A 57 87.44 -11.05 18.98
N ILE A 58 86.56 -10.07 19.13
CA ILE A 58 86.91 -8.65 19.17
C ILE A 58 86.83 -8.17 20.63
N LYS A 59 88.01 -8.09 21.27
CA LYS A 59 88.21 -7.64 22.65
C LYS A 59 88.62 -6.17 22.66
N GLY A 60 87.67 -5.31 22.31
CA GLY A 60 87.93 -3.87 22.24
C GLY A 60 87.99 -3.17 23.60
N ILE A 61 88.53 -1.95 23.58
CA ILE A 61 88.18 -0.92 24.57
C ILE A 61 86.91 -0.18 24.10
N PRO A 62 86.12 0.43 25.00
CA PRO A 62 85.01 1.28 24.60
C PRO A 62 85.45 2.39 23.64
N ASN A 63 84.60 2.68 22.64
CA ASN A 63 84.84 3.63 21.54
C ASN A 63 85.87 3.24 20.47
N ALA A 64 86.59 2.11 20.60
CA ALA A 64 87.45 1.62 19.51
C ALA A 64 86.60 1.22 18.29
N VAL A 65 87.07 1.52 17.06
CA VAL A 65 86.35 1.23 15.82
C VAL A 65 87.13 0.23 14.96
N TYR A 66 86.55 -0.96 14.77
CA TYR A 66 87.03 -2.00 13.86
C TYR A 66 86.31 -1.87 12.52
N THR A 67 86.98 -2.17 11.42
CA THR A 67 86.37 -2.19 10.08
C THR A 67 86.70 -3.49 9.37
N ILE A 68 85.68 -4.11 8.76
CA ILE A 68 85.79 -5.29 7.90
C ILE A 68 85.33 -4.86 6.50
N SER A 69 86.23 -4.89 5.55
CA SER A 69 86.12 -4.28 4.22
C SER A 69 86.12 -5.31 3.08
N LYS A 70 86.58 -6.55 3.34
CA LYS A 70 86.60 -7.67 2.38
C LYS A 70 85.63 -8.79 2.79
N PRO A 71 84.96 -9.46 1.83
CA PRO A 71 83.96 -10.49 2.14
C PRO A 71 84.55 -11.62 2.99
N LEU A 72 83.83 -12.02 4.04
CA LEU A 72 84.36 -12.90 5.09
C LEU A 72 83.33 -13.96 5.50
N MET A 73 83.70 -15.23 5.37
CA MET A 73 82.97 -16.34 5.99
C MET A 73 83.51 -16.56 7.41
N CYS A 74 82.62 -16.73 8.40
CA CYS A 74 83.06 -17.18 9.72
C CYS A 74 82.08 -18.13 10.42
N ARG A 75 82.61 -18.99 11.31
CA ARG A 75 81.83 -19.95 12.08
C ARG A 75 81.30 -19.36 13.39
N THR A 76 82.08 -18.56 14.12
CA THR A 76 81.57 -17.76 15.24
C THR A 76 82.16 -16.36 15.24
N MET A 77 81.43 -15.41 15.83
CA MET A 77 81.94 -14.08 16.14
C MET A 77 81.51 -13.63 17.54
N ASN A 78 82.41 -13.02 18.30
CA ASN A 78 82.12 -12.47 19.61
C ASN A 78 82.70 -11.04 19.72
N ILE A 79 81.83 -10.05 19.88
CA ILE A 79 82.18 -8.63 19.99
C ILE A 79 81.93 -8.21 21.45
N THR A 80 83.00 -8.11 22.25
CA THR A 80 82.87 -7.85 23.71
C THR A 80 82.87 -6.37 24.05
N SER A 81 83.40 -5.50 23.18
CA SER A 81 83.29 -4.03 23.30
C SER A 81 83.72 -3.33 22.00
N GLY A 82 83.33 -2.06 21.86
CA GLY A 82 83.68 -1.21 20.71
C GLY A 82 82.69 -1.34 19.54
N THR A 83 82.98 -0.62 18.46
CA THR A 83 82.18 -0.56 17.24
C THR A 83 82.81 -1.39 16.13
N VAL A 84 82.04 -2.22 15.44
CA VAL A 84 82.48 -3.00 14.27
C VAL A 84 81.72 -2.53 13.03
N ASN A 85 82.42 -1.93 12.07
CA ASN A 85 81.88 -1.52 10.78
C ASN A 85 82.06 -2.64 9.76
N LEU A 86 80.97 -3.37 9.46
CA LEU A 86 80.91 -4.35 8.40
C LEU A 86 80.57 -3.65 7.06
N ASN A 87 81.60 -3.28 6.31
CA ASN A 87 81.52 -2.56 5.04
C ASN A 87 81.37 -3.48 3.81
N THR A 88 81.00 -4.74 4.04
CA THR A 88 81.11 -5.83 3.06
C THR A 88 80.18 -6.99 3.44
N ASN A 89 80.20 -8.08 2.68
CA ASN A 89 79.32 -9.23 2.93
C ASN A 89 79.97 -10.24 3.89
N MET A 90 79.28 -10.56 4.98
CA MET A 90 79.66 -11.59 5.95
C MET A 90 78.72 -12.79 5.87
N ASN A 91 79.30 -13.99 5.95
CA ASN A 91 78.56 -15.26 5.94
C ASN A 91 78.84 -16.04 7.23
N LEU A 92 77.91 -15.98 8.18
CA LEU A 92 77.94 -16.69 9.45
C LEU A 92 77.46 -18.14 9.28
N LYS A 93 78.26 -19.11 9.75
CA LYS A 93 77.93 -20.55 9.80
C LYS A 93 77.55 -21.04 11.20
N GLY A 94 77.73 -20.19 12.21
CA GLY A 94 77.36 -20.37 13.60
C GLY A 94 77.36 -18.99 14.29
N ASP A 95 77.35 -18.97 15.62
CA ASP A 95 76.73 -17.88 16.35
C ASP A 95 77.52 -16.57 16.40
N LEU A 96 76.79 -15.45 16.52
CA LEU A 96 77.33 -14.12 16.77
C LEU A 96 76.84 -13.59 18.12
N TRP A 97 77.76 -13.19 18.99
CA TRP A 97 77.46 -12.57 20.28
C TRP A 97 77.95 -11.12 20.30
N ILE A 98 77.09 -10.20 20.75
CA ILE A 98 77.37 -8.76 20.84
C ILE A 98 77.06 -8.34 22.27
N ALA A 99 78.10 -8.14 23.07
CA ALA A 99 77.97 -7.81 24.49
C ALA A 99 77.46 -6.38 24.72
N SER A 100 76.95 -6.10 25.91
CA SER A 100 76.53 -4.75 26.30
C SER A 100 77.69 -3.75 26.15
N GLY A 101 77.40 -2.59 25.54
CA GLY A 101 78.41 -1.58 25.21
C GLY A 101 79.18 -1.83 23.89
N ALA A 102 78.90 -2.91 23.16
CA ALA A 102 79.36 -3.11 21.78
C ALA A 102 78.33 -2.64 20.74
N LEU A 103 78.78 -2.32 19.52
CA LEU A 103 77.96 -1.93 18.38
C LEU A 103 78.43 -2.64 17.10
N LEU A 104 77.53 -3.29 16.37
CA LEU A 104 77.77 -3.76 15.00
C LEU A 104 77.03 -2.89 13.98
N VAL A 105 77.77 -2.22 13.10
CA VAL A 105 77.23 -1.42 12.00
C VAL A 105 77.34 -2.23 10.70
N VAL A 106 76.21 -2.55 10.08
CA VAL A 106 76.14 -3.34 8.83
C VAL A 106 75.88 -2.40 7.66
N ASN A 107 76.94 -2.03 6.94
CA ASN A 107 76.87 -1.24 5.70
C ASN A 107 76.85 -2.13 4.45
N GLY A 108 77.48 -3.32 4.53
CA GLY A 108 77.37 -4.39 3.54
C GLY A 108 76.18 -5.31 3.84
N ALA A 109 76.42 -6.60 4.06
CA ALA A 109 75.35 -7.56 4.39
C ALA A 109 75.78 -8.58 5.45
N LEU A 110 74.90 -8.89 6.40
CA LEU A 110 75.08 -9.96 7.37
C LEU A 110 74.15 -11.13 7.00
N SER A 111 74.73 -12.27 6.62
CA SER A 111 73.98 -13.45 6.17
C SER A 111 74.34 -14.68 7.00
N GLY A 112 73.35 -15.42 7.49
CA GLY A 112 73.59 -16.70 8.19
C GLY A 112 72.36 -17.25 8.91
N ASN A 113 72.27 -18.57 9.02
CA ASN A 113 71.17 -19.26 9.70
C ASN A 113 71.40 -19.42 11.22
N SER A 114 72.43 -18.79 11.75
CA SER A 114 72.90 -18.89 13.14
C SER A 114 71.98 -18.23 14.17
N LEU A 115 72.27 -18.47 15.45
CA LEU A 115 71.77 -17.64 16.54
C LEU A 115 72.64 -16.38 16.69
N ILE A 116 71.98 -15.25 16.92
CA ILE A 116 72.60 -13.98 17.28
C ILE A 116 72.07 -13.57 18.65
N ASN A 117 72.96 -13.43 19.64
CA ASN A 117 72.60 -12.87 20.95
C ASN A 117 73.12 -11.42 21.03
N LEU A 118 72.21 -10.49 21.30
CA LEU A 118 72.44 -9.06 21.20
C LEU A 118 72.11 -8.36 22.53
N ASP A 119 73.13 -8.20 23.38
CA ASP A 119 73.07 -7.37 24.59
C ASP A 119 73.57 -5.93 24.34
N GLY A 120 74.40 -5.75 23.31
CA GLY A 120 74.78 -4.46 22.73
C GLY A 120 73.83 -4.00 21.63
N ASN A 121 74.36 -3.32 20.61
CA ASN A 121 73.57 -2.70 19.56
C ASN A 121 73.88 -3.24 18.15
N ILE A 122 72.87 -3.35 17.27
CA ILE A 122 73.02 -3.54 15.82
C ILE A 122 72.43 -2.33 15.09
N LEU A 123 73.15 -1.83 14.09
CA LEU A 123 72.76 -0.73 13.21
C LEU A 123 72.93 -1.12 11.74
N VAL A 124 71.82 -1.42 11.05
CA VAL A 124 71.84 -1.73 9.60
C VAL A 124 71.70 -0.44 8.79
N LYS A 125 72.62 -0.24 7.85
CA LYS A 125 72.79 0.94 6.99
C LYS A 125 72.90 0.60 5.50
N GLY A 126 72.89 -0.67 5.12
CA GLY A 126 72.97 -1.07 3.72
C GLY A 126 72.73 -2.56 3.48
N GLY A 127 72.82 -2.93 2.21
CA GLY A 127 72.71 -4.30 1.70
C GLY A 127 71.42 -5.04 2.05
N VAL A 128 71.47 -6.36 1.96
CA VAL A 128 70.36 -7.29 2.24
C VAL A 128 70.87 -8.36 3.20
N SER A 129 70.51 -8.21 4.47
CA SER A 129 70.91 -9.10 5.56
C SER A 129 69.82 -10.12 5.87
N SER A 130 70.20 -11.34 6.27
CA SER A 130 69.27 -12.41 6.65
C SER A 130 69.85 -13.19 7.83
N ILE A 131 69.11 -13.19 8.94
CA ILE A 131 69.50 -13.78 10.23
C ILE A 131 68.59 -14.99 10.53
N GLY A 132 69.18 -16.10 10.98
CA GLY A 132 68.47 -17.29 11.48
C GLY A 132 67.59 -16.98 12.68
N GLN A 133 68.18 -16.76 13.84
CA GLN A 133 67.47 -16.32 15.04
C GLN A 133 68.19 -15.15 15.70
N LEU A 134 67.44 -14.14 16.15
CA LEU A 134 67.95 -13.01 16.93
C LEU A 134 67.31 -12.99 18.33
N ASN A 135 68.11 -13.13 19.37
CA ASN A 135 67.73 -12.82 20.75
C ASN A 135 68.23 -11.40 21.05
N CYS A 136 67.32 -10.46 21.30
CA CYS A 136 67.61 -9.04 21.36
C CYS A 136 67.27 -8.45 22.74
N ASN A 137 68.30 -8.08 23.50
CA ASN A 137 68.21 -7.42 24.80
C ASN A 137 68.58 -5.92 24.70
N GLY A 138 69.58 -5.59 23.87
CA GLY A 138 69.98 -4.21 23.53
C GLY A 138 69.30 -3.67 22.26
N GLN A 139 69.88 -2.67 21.58
CA GLN A 139 69.17 -1.95 20.51
C GLN A 139 69.31 -2.58 19.12
N LEU A 140 68.18 -2.71 18.40
CA LEU A 140 68.16 -3.00 16.96
C LEU A 140 67.73 -1.76 16.18
N LYS A 141 68.56 -1.26 15.27
CA LYS A 141 68.22 -0.13 14.39
C LYS A 141 68.44 -0.45 12.92
N VAL A 142 67.51 -0.01 12.06
CA VAL A 142 67.61 -0.06 10.60
C VAL A 142 67.42 1.35 10.05
N GLU A 143 68.46 1.89 9.41
CA GLU A 143 68.47 3.21 8.75
C GLU A 143 68.41 3.09 7.22
N SER A 144 68.85 1.98 6.64
CA SER A 144 68.80 1.68 5.22
C SER A 144 69.08 0.19 4.97
N GLY A 145 68.92 -0.29 3.74
CA GLY A 145 69.04 -1.70 3.36
C GLY A 145 67.79 -2.53 3.69
N SER A 146 67.94 -3.84 3.77
CA SER A 146 66.90 -4.78 4.20
C SER A 146 67.44 -5.76 5.23
N LEU A 147 66.67 -6.03 6.28
CA LEU A 147 67.00 -7.00 7.32
C LEU A 147 65.89 -8.03 7.46
N THR A 148 66.18 -9.28 7.10
CA THR A 148 65.27 -10.43 7.27
C THR A 148 65.60 -11.18 8.56
N LEU A 149 64.58 -11.39 9.39
CA LEU A 149 64.65 -12.16 10.64
C LEU A 149 63.81 -13.44 10.49
N ASN A 150 64.47 -14.60 10.49
CA ASN A 150 63.78 -15.90 10.43
C ASN A 150 63.34 -16.38 11.84
N GLY A 151 63.73 -15.66 12.89
CA GLY A 151 63.22 -15.76 14.24
C GLY A 151 63.69 -14.56 15.06
N LEU A 152 62.84 -14.06 15.96
CA LEU A 152 63.18 -12.97 16.87
C LEU A 152 62.54 -13.18 18.24
N LEU A 153 63.32 -12.96 19.29
CA LEU A 153 62.83 -12.66 20.63
C LEU A 153 63.47 -11.33 21.09
N ALA A 154 62.72 -10.24 20.95
CA ALA A 154 63.09 -8.95 21.50
C ALA A 154 62.50 -8.78 22.91
N SER A 155 63.37 -8.40 23.85
CA SER A 155 63.07 -8.10 25.25
C SER A 155 62.21 -6.84 25.43
N ALA A 156 61.90 -6.49 26.68
CA ALA A 156 61.25 -5.23 27.01
C ALA A 156 62.17 -4.00 26.89
N THR A 157 63.50 -4.18 26.99
CA THR A 157 64.50 -3.10 26.90
C THR A 157 64.94 -2.81 25.47
N SER A 158 64.93 -3.81 24.61
CA SER A 158 65.32 -3.69 23.20
C SER A 158 64.28 -2.93 22.39
N MET A 159 64.36 -1.60 22.32
CA MET A 159 63.50 -0.78 21.45
C MET A 159 63.98 -0.84 19.98
N PRO A 160 63.23 -1.49 19.06
CA PRO A 160 63.61 -1.57 17.65
C PRO A 160 63.19 -0.31 16.91
N ILE A 161 64.11 0.29 16.16
CA ILE A 161 63.87 1.52 15.39
C ILE A 161 64.14 1.28 13.91
N VAL A 162 63.14 1.51 13.07
CA VAL A 162 63.24 1.39 11.61
C VAL A 162 62.97 2.77 11.01
N SER A 163 64.03 3.54 10.74
CA SER A 163 63.93 4.91 10.20
C SER A 163 64.21 5.02 8.70
N GLY A 164 64.62 3.91 8.08
CA GLY A 164 64.77 3.73 6.64
C GLY A 164 64.99 2.26 6.31
N GLY A 165 64.93 1.88 5.02
CA GLY A 165 65.05 0.49 4.61
C GLY A 165 63.83 -0.38 4.98
N SER A 166 64.02 -1.70 5.05
CA SER A 166 62.97 -2.68 5.35
C SER A 166 63.36 -3.64 6.47
N LEU A 167 62.47 -3.89 7.43
CA LEU A 167 62.57 -4.93 8.45
C LEU A 167 61.55 -6.04 8.14
N ILE A 168 62.01 -7.26 7.86
CA ILE A 168 61.20 -8.37 7.36
C ILE A 168 61.17 -9.50 8.39
N ASN A 169 60.01 -9.68 9.02
CA ASN A 169 59.75 -10.70 10.02
C ASN A 169 59.29 -11.98 9.32
N ASN A 170 60.22 -12.86 8.95
CA ASN A 170 59.97 -14.01 8.08
C ASN A 170 59.51 -15.28 8.82
N GLY A 171 59.99 -15.49 10.05
CA GLY A 171 59.55 -16.60 10.90
C GLY A 171 58.78 -16.12 12.13
N LYS A 172 59.03 -16.77 13.27
CA LYS A 172 58.37 -16.42 14.54
C LYS A 172 59.10 -15.25 15.21
N CYS A 173 58.46 -14.09 15.24
CA CYS A 173 59.05 -12.86 15.78
C CYS A 173 58.21 -12.31 16.94
N ILE A 174 58.80 -12.16 18.12
CA ILE A 174 58.14 -11.61 19.32
C ILE A 174 58.83 -10.31 19.73
N TYR A 175 58.04 -9.26 19.89
CA TYR A 175 58.46 -7.96 20.39
C TYR A 175 57.81 -7.70 21.76
N ASN A 176 58.63 -7.63 22.82
CA ASN A 176 58.18 -7.27 24.17
C ASN A 176 58.33 -5.78 24.51
N SER A 177 58.79 -5.01 23.54
CA SER A 177 58.91 -3.55 23.49
C SER A 177 58.05 -2.98 22.35
N LEU A 178 57.92 -1.67 22.27
CA LEU A 178 57.21 -0.96 21.18
C LEU A 178 58.19 -0.69 20.02
N PRO A 179 57.98 -1.24 18.81
CA PRO A 179 58.76 -0.87 17.63
C PRO A 179 58.31 0.48 17.07
N VAL A 180 59.28 1.30 16.68
CA VAL A 180 59.07 2.62 16.08
C VAL A 180 59.54 2.58 14.63
N VAL A 181 58.62 2.88 13.72
CA VAL A 181 58.81 2.81 12.27
C VAL A 181 58.55 4.22 11.70
N SER A 182 59.50 4.79 10.99
CA SER A 182 59.49 6.20 10.58
C SER A 182 60.16 6.44 9.23
N GLY A 183 60.10 7.67 8.72
CA GLY A 183 60.62 8.01 7.39
C GLY A 183 59.84 7.32 6.27
N ALA A 184 60.53 6.75 5.29
CA ALA A 184 59.94 5.98 4.17
C ALA A 184 60.23 4.46 4.30
N SER A 185 60.29 3.96 5.53
CA SER A 185 60.66 2.58 5.83
C SER A 185 59.49 1.59 5.78
N GLN A 186 59.82 0.30 5.74
CA GLN A 186 58.83 -0.79 5.72
C GLN A 186 59.02 -1.74 6.90
N PHE A 187 57.95 -2.02 7.63
CA PHE A 187 57.86 -3.12 8.58
C PHE A 187 57.00 -4.22 7.94
N ILE A 188 57.62 -5.32 7.56
CA ILE A 188 56.99 -6.41 6.82
C ILE A 188 56.83 -7.62 7.74
N VAL A 189 55.61 -8.16 7.81
CA VAL A 189 55.28 -9.41 8.49
C VAL A 189 55.05 -10.47 7.42
N ASN A 190 56.02 -11.39 7.28
CA ASN A 190 55.99 -12.49 6.30
C ASN A 190 55.83 -13.88 6.97
N GLY A 191 55.98 -13.95 8.30
CA GLY A 191 55.67 -15.10 9.14
C GLY A 191 54.66 -14.77 10.25
N ALA A 192 54.89 -15.27 11.46
CA ALA A 192 54.06 -15.03 12.63
C ALA A 192 54.73 -14.01 13.56
N THR A 193 54.17 -12.80 13.66
CA THR A 193 54.73 -11.70 14.47
C THR A 193 53.80 -11.30 15.61
N THR A 194 54.32 -11.21 16.83
CA THR A 194 53.58 -10.76 18.02
C THR A 194 54.18 -9.46 18.55
N LEU A 195 53.32 -8.44 18.71
CA LEU A 195 53.65 -7.08 19.12
C LEU A 195 52.97 -6.79 20.48
N THR A 196 53.59 -7.21 21.59
CA THR A 196 52.95 -7.20 22.92
C THR A 196 52.81 -5.80 23.52
N LYS A 197 53.53 -4.81 22.97
CA LYS A 197 53.42 -3.38 23.29
C LYS A 197 52.95 -2.52 22.12
N GLY A 198 52.37 -3.14 21.09
CA GLY A 198 51.86 -2.43 19.92
C GLY A 198 52.95 -2.07 18.90
N ILE A 199 52.62 -1.16 17.98
CA ILE A 199 53.54 -0.60 16.97
C ILE A 199 53.21 0.87 16.68
N SER A 200 54.23 1.68 16.40
CA SER A 200 54.08 3.09 16.00
C SER A 200 54.71 3.31 14.62
N CYS A 201 53.88 3.68 13.63
CA CYS A 201 54.30 3.96 12.25
C CYS A 201 53.99 5.42 11.87
N SER A 202 55.04 6.24 11.69
CA SER A 202 54.96 7.67 11.35
C SER A 202 55.32 7.97 9.90
N ASP A 203 55.21 9.24 9.52
CA ASP A 203 55.71 9.81 8.25
C ASP A 203 55.14 9.10 7.02
N LYS A 204 55.97 8.42 6.22
CA LYS A 204 55.61 7.63 5.04
C LYS A 204 55.86 6.12 5.26
N SER A 205 56.01 5.69 6.51
CA SER A 205 56.31 4.29 6.83
C SER A 205 55.11 3.37 6.60
N ILE A 206 55.39 2.14 6.18
CA ILE A 206 54.38 1.14 5.79
C ILE A 206 54.46 -0.08 6.70
N LEU A 207 53.32 -0.45 7.31
CA LEU A 207 53.11 -1.81 7.82
C LEU A 207 52.53 -2.67 6.68
N SER A 208 53.22 -3.75 6.33
CA SER A 208 52.75 -4.72 5.34
C SER A 208 52.68 -6.12 5.93
N ILE A 209 51.56 -6.80 5.77
CA ILE A 209 51.35 -8.19 6.16
C ILE A 209 51.23 -9.01 4.88
N ALA A 210 52.14 -9.97 4.69
CA ALA A 210 52.23 -10.77 3.48
C ALA A 210 51.18 -11.89 3.44
N ALA A 211 51.14 -12.61 2.32
CA ALA A 211 50.17 -13.67 2.11
C ALA A 211 50.36 -14.82 3.12
N LYS A 212 49.29 -15.20 3.83
CA LYS A 212 49.28 -16.21 4.92
C LYS A 212 50.12 -15.86 6.16
N ALA A 213 50.59 -14.61 6.29
CA ALA A 213 51.30 -14.14 7.47
C ALA A 213 50.32 -13.60 8.53
N THR A 214 50.73 -13.58 9.80
CA THR A 214 49.88 -13.12 10.92
C THR A 214 50.61 -12.10 11.79
N ALA A 215 50.00 -10.93 12.00
CA ALA A 215 50.46 -9.92 12.95
C ALA A 215 49.48 -9.82 14.15
N ASP A 216 49.88 -10.30 15.33
CA ASP A 216 49.09 -10.20 16.56
C ASP A 216 49.55 -9.00 17.40
N ILE A 217 48.73 -7.96 17.45
CA ILE A 217 48.97 -6.70 18.16
C ILE A 217 48.16 -6.73 19.46
N GLN A 218 48.84 -6.56 20.59
CA GLN A 218 48.24 -6.76 21.93
C GLN A 218 48.27 -5.50 22.81
N HIS A 219 48.53 -4.32 22.22
CA HIS A 219 48.47 -3.03 22.88
C HIS A 219 48.20 -1.89 21.88
N ASP A 220 47.91 -0.69 22.41
CA ASP A 220 47.74 0.56 21.65
C ASP A 220 48.71 0.70 20.48
N SER A 221 48.23 1.14 19.32
CA SER A 221 49.06 1.28 18.11
C SER A 221 48.59 2.42 17.22
N LYS A 222 49.54 3.13 16.60
CA LYS A 222 49.27 4.31 15.78
C LYS A 222 49.93 4.15 14.43
N ILE A 223 49.13 4.03 13.37
CA ILE A 223 49.62 3.76 12.02
C ILE A 223 49.08 4.84 11.08
N LEU A 224 49.96 5.76 10.68
CA LEU A 224 49.60 6.99 9.96
C LEU A 224 49.51 6.83 8.43
N ASN A 225 49.84 5.66 7.89
CA ASN A 225 49.65 5.30 6.49
C ASN A 225 48.77 4.05 6.36
N PRO A 226 48.17 3.78 5.17
CA PRO A 226 47.35 2.59 4.98
C PRO A 226 48.11 1.28 5.23
N ILE A 227 47.56 0.40 6.06
CA ILE A 227 48.12 -0.94 6.27
C ILE A 227 47.93 -1.77 5.01
N LYS A 228 48.99 -2.39 4.48
CA LYS A 228 48.88 -3.36 3.37
C LYS A 228 48.66 -4.76 3.93
N ILE A 229 47.64 -5.47 3.47
CA ILE A 229 47.38 -6.87 3.84
C ILE A 229 47.19 -7.69 2.56
N ASP A 230 48.17 -8.52 2.24
CA ASP A 230 48.16 -9.40 1.06
C ASP A 230 47.22 -10.60 1.25
N ALA A 231 47.08 -11.42 0.21
CA ALA A 231 46.02 -12.43 0.14
C ALA A 231 46.11 -13.48 1.25
N ALA A 232 45.03 -13.66 2.00
CA ALA A 232 44.99 -14.50 3.22
C ALA A 232 45.98 -14.11 4.34
N GLY A 233 46.54 -12.88 4.34
CA GLY A 233 47.22 -12.33 5.51
C GLY A 233 46.21 -11.91 6.60
N GLU A 234 46.60 -12.04 7.87
CA GLU A 234 45.79 -11.66 9.03
C GLU A 234 46.45 -10.57 9.88
N ILE A 235 45.70 -9.52 10.20
CA ILE A 235 45.97 -8.66 11.36
C ILE A 235 45.02 -9.03 12.50
N LYS A 236 45.60 -9.38 13.66
CA LYS A 236 44.87 -9.72 14.87
C LYS A 236 45.12 -8.65 15.93
N LEU A 237 44.04 -8.17 16.52
CA LEU A 237 43.98 -6.97 17.37
C LEU A 237 43.37 -7.40 18.70
N THR A 238 44.25 -7.94 19.55
CA THR A 238 43.84 -8.69 20.75
C THR A 238 43.45 -7.74 21.89
N LYS A 239 44.17 -6.63 22.09
CA LYS A 239 43.90 -5.60 23.11
C LYS A 239 44.46 -4.24 22.70
N GLY A 240 43.88 -3.17 23.27
CA GLY A 240 44.36 -1.80 23.13
C GLY A 240 43.63 -1.00 22.05
N ASN A 241 44.04 0.25 21.88
CA ASN A 241 43.44 1.23 20.99
C ASN A 241 44.29 1.40 19.73
N HIS A 242 43.77 0.97 18.58
CA HIS A 242 44.47 0.96 17.31
C HIS A 242 43.91 2.05 16.38
N VAL A 243 44.73 3.03 16.01
CA VAL A 243 44.36 4.12 15.09
C VAL A 243 44.93 3.81 13.72
N PHE A 244 44.05 3.55 12.76
CA PHE A 244 44.42 3.19 11.38
C PHE A 244 44.02 4.29 10.41
N ASN A 245 45.03 4.89 9.77
CA ASN A 245 44.83 5.84 8.68
C ASN A 245 44.67 5.12 7.32
N GLY A 246 43.73 4.18 7.26
CA GLY A 246 43.42 3.36 6.09
C GLY A 246 43.89 1.91 6.18
N VAL A 247 43.27 1.05 5.38
CA VAL A 247 43.64 -0.37 5.19
C VAL A 247 43.48 -0.72 3.71
N ASN A 248 44.44 -1.45 3.15
CA ASN A 248 44.40 -1.97 1.78
C ASN A 248 44.56 -3.50 1.80
N GLY A 249 43.43 -4.18 2.02
CA GLY A 249 43.30 -5.63 2.03
C GLY A 249 43.05 -6.22 0.64
N ALA A 250 43.86 -7.22 0.28
CA ALA A 250 43.65 -8.09 -0.86
C ALA A 250 42.55 -9.15 -0.58
N THR A 251 42.23 -9.98 -1.57
CA THR A 251 41.27 -11.08 -1.45
C THR A 251 41.62 -12.00 -0.28
N ASN A 252 40.61 -12.43 0.50
CA ASN A 252 40.76 -13.25 1.72
C ASN A 252 41.59 -12.63 2.85
N SER A 253 41.98 -11.34 2.81
CA SER A 253 42.63 -10.66 3.93
C SER A 253 41.70 -10.57 5.17
N ILE A 254 42.26 -10.78 6.36
CA ILE A 254 41.49 -10.88 7.61
C ILE A 254 41.92 -9.78 8.60
N MET A 255 40.94 -9.09 9.18
CA MET A 255 41.10 -8.30 10.39
C MET A 255 40.31 -8.95 11.54
N THR A 256 41.00 -9.53 12.51
CA THR A 256 40.39 -10.16 13.69
C THR A 256 40.54 -9.23 14.89
N ILE A 257 39.42 -8.74 15.43
CA ILE A 257 39.37 -7.91 16.64
C ILE A 257 38.87 -8.79 17.79
N VAL A 258 39.59 -8.82 18.91
CA VAL A 258 39.21 -9.64 20.09
C VAL A 258 38.72 -8.76 21.22
N ASP A 259 39.60 -8.08 21.95
CA ASP A 259 39.24 -7.12 22.99
C ASP A 259 39.93 -5.75 22.73
N GLY A 260 40.34 -5.51 21.48
CA GLY A 260 40.87 -4.24 21.00
C GLY A 260 39.78 -3.29 20.46
N ALA A 261 40.11 -2.02 20.39
CA ALA A 261 39.30 -0.97 19.76
C ALA A 261 40.02 -0.44 18.50
N VAL A 262 39.31 -0.32 17.38
CA VAL A 262 39.88 0.09 16.09
C VAL A 262 39.19 1.34 15.56
N SER A 263 39.96 2.38 15.24
CA SER A 263 39.46 3.61 14.60
C SER A 263 39.93 3.69 13.15
N MET A 264 39.01 3.52 12.19
CA MET A 264 39.26 3.65 10.75
C MET A 264 39.00 5.10 10.32
N ASN A 265 40.08 5.88 10.20
CA ASN A 265 40.03 7.34 10.01
C ASN A 265 40.26 7.80 8.57
N ALA A 266 40.67 6.91 7.67
CA ALA A 266 40.80 7.16 6.24
C ALA A 266 40.24 5.97 5.43
N PRO A 267 39.99 6.13 4.11
CA PRO A 267 39.33 5.11 3.32
C PRO A 267 40.00 3.74 3.43
N SER A 268 39.18 2.72 3.65
CA SER A 268 39.65 1.38 4.01
C SER A 268 38.98 0.32 3.14
N LYS A 269 39.75 -0.70 2.76
CA LYS A 269 39.28 -1.90 2.08
C LYS A 269 39.73 -3.10 2.89
N CYS A 270 38.79 -3.84 3.45
CA CYS A 270 39.05 -5.13 4.11
C CYS A 270 38.31 -6.22 3.34
N HIS A 271 38.85 -7.44 3.25
CA HIS A 271 38.04 -8.55 2.76
C HIS A 271 37.14 -9.05 3.90
N SER A 272 37.70 -9.58 4.98
CA SER A 272 36.93 -10.02 6.16
C SER A 272 37.28 -9.25 7.43
N ILE A 273 36.27 -8.84 8.20
CA ILE A 273 36.43 -8.29 9.56
C ILE A 273 35.69 -9.20 10.56
N ASN A 274 36.39 -9.73 11.57
CA ASN A 274 35.85 -10.60 12.59
C ASN A 274 35.94 -9.93 13.97
N LEU A 275 34.84 -9.41 14.50
CA LEU A 275 34.71 -8.94 15.87
C LEU A 275 34.26 -10.08 16.79
N SER A 276 35.24 -10.59 17.54
CA SER A 276 35.06 -11.49 18.67
C SER A 276 35.17 -10.71 19.99
N GLY A 277 35.23 -11.40 21.14
CA GLY A 277 35.42 -10.81 22.47
C GLY A 277 34.52 -9.60 22.76
N ALA A 278 35.09 -8.58 23.40
CA ALA A 278 34.50 -7.25 23.59
C ALA A 278 34.97 -6.24 22.51
N GLY A 279 35.45 -6.72 21.36
CA GLY A 279 36.09 -5.92 20.33
C GLY A 279 35.21 -4.82 19.74
N SER A 280 35.82 -3.72 19.31
CA SER A 280 35.08 -2.58 18.75
C SER A 280 35.68 -1.97 17.50
N ILE A 281 34.82 -1.51 16.59
CA ILE A 281 35.16 -0.63 15.45
C ILE A 281 34.47 0.73 15.60
N LEU A 282 35.21 1.77 15.27
CA LEU A 282 34.71 3.09 14.88
C LEU A 282 35.08 3.34 13.42
N VAL A 283 34.09 3.58 12.57
CA VAL A 283 34.26 3.93 11.15
C VAL A 283 33.95 5.41 10.95
N ASN A 284 34.97 6.21 10.65
CA ASN A 284 34.86 7.65 10.41
C ASN A 284 35.00 8.03 8.92
N ALA A 285 35.45 7.10 8.08
CA ALA A 285 35.68 7.28 6.64
C ALA A 285 35.15 6.09 5.81
N ASN A 286 35.01 6.28 4.50
CA ASN A 286 34.46 5.27 3.57
C ASN A 286 35.25 3.94 3.62
N SER A 287 34.58 2.89 4.09
CA SER A 287 35.14 1.58 4.35
C SER A 287 34.35 0.51 3.60
N ILE A 288 35.01 -0.14 2.64
CA ILE A 288 34.48 -1.25 1.85
C ILE A 288 34.90 -2.56 2.52
N VAL A 289 33.94 -3.41 2.82
CA VAL A 289 34.14 -4.72 3.45
C VAL A 289 33.44 -5.79 2.62
N ASN A 290 34.09 -6.95 2.39
CA ASN A 290 33.38 -8.07 1.79
C ASN A 290 32.48 -8.73 2.84
N ASP A 291 33.10 -9.23 3.92
CA ASP A 291 32.39 -9.94 4.99
C ASP A 291 32.69 -9.35 6.35
N ILE A 292 31.66 -9.20 7.19
CA ILE A 292 31.83 -8.71 8.57
C ILE A 292 31.02 -9.55 9.55
N LYS A 293 31.68 -10.01 10.62
CA LYS A 293 31.05 -10.81 11.68
C LYS A 293 31.25 -10.10 13.01
N ALA A 294 30.22 -9.98 13.83
CA ALA A 294 30.32 -9.37 15.14
C ALA A 294 29.42 -10.04 16.17
N LYS A 295 30.01 -10.57 17.25
CA LYS A 295 29.27 -11.13 18.38
C LYS A 295 28.49 -10.06 19.14
N ALA A 296 27.44 -10.45 19.86
CA ALA A 296 26.61 -9.52 20.66
C ALA A 296 27.36 -8.71 21.73
N THR A 297 28.57 -9.14 22.11
CA THR A 297 29.48 -8.45 23.05
C THR A 297 30.39 -7.42 22.39
N ALA A 298 30.47 -7.40 21.06
CA ALA A 298 31.25 -6.43 20.29
C ALA A 298 30.46 -5.12 20.08
N LYS A 299 31.14 -4.08 19.57
CA LYS A 299 30.54 -2.77 19.27
C LYS A 299 30.89 -2.27 17.87
N ILE A 300 29.91 -1.75 17.14
CA ILE A 300 30.11 -1.11 15.84
C ILE A 300 29.54 0.31 15.88
N ASP A 301 30.41 1.31 15.81
CA ASP A 301 30.05 2.73 15.71
C ASP A 301 30.44 3.27 14.32
N LEU A 302 29.57 4.09 13.73
CA LEU A 302 29.85 4.89 12.54
C LEU A 302 29.54 6.36 12.85
N ALA A 303 30.45 7.26 12.49
CA ALA A 303 30.33 8.70 12.76
C ALA A 303 30.91 9.54 11.61
N ALA A 304 30.80 10.88 11.71
CA ALA A 304 31.22 11.82 10.67
C ALA A 304 30.64 11.48 9.29
N THR A 305 31.47 11.08 8.33
CA THR A 305 31.08 10.58 6.99
C THR A 305 31.46 9.12 6.77
N GLY A 306 31.53 8.34 7.86
CA GLY A 306 31.81 6.91 7.85
C GLY A 306 30.74 6.13 7.11
N LEU A 307 31.13 5.56 5.97
CA LEU A 307 30.32 4.62 5.19
C LEU A 307 30.86 3.20 5.43
N LEU A 308 30.01 2.28 5.85
CA LEU A 308 30.26 0.84 5.82
C LEU A 308 29.53 0.23 4.62
N ASN A 309 30.25 -0.01 3.53
CA ASN A 309 29.72 -0.63 2.33
C ASN A 309 30.05 -2.13 2.31
N ILE A 310 29.03 -2.98 2.35
CA ILE A 310 29.15 -4.43 2.53
C ILE A 310 28.85 -5.14 1.21
N ASN A 311 29.88 -5.77 0.62
CA ASN A 311 29.78 -6.41 -0.70
C ASN A 311 29.39 -7.90 -0.66
N GLY A 312 29.68 -8.60 0.44
CA GLY A 312 29.46 -10.03 0.63
C GLY A 312 28.42 -10.31 1.72
N LYS A 313 28.85 -10.89 2.85
CA LYS A 313 27.97 -11.28 3.96
C LYS A 313 28.30 -10.57 5.27
N ALA A 314 27.29 -9.94 5.90
CA ALA A 314 27.39 -9.51 7.29
C ALA A 314 26.57 -10.41 8.23
N ASP A 315 27.16 -10.81 9.36
CA ASP A 315 26.53 -11.48 10.50
C ASP A 315 26.83 -10.69 11.78
N ILE A 316 26.00 -9.69 12.09
CA ILE A 316 26.23 -8.71 13.16
C ILE A 316 25.15 -8.88 14.26
N ASP A 317 25.51 -9.57 15.34
CA ASP A 317 24.71 -9.68 16.57
C ASP A 317 24.92 -8.49 17.53
N ALA A 318 25.97 -7.70 17.30
CA ALA A 318 26.32 -6.45 17.99
C ALA A 318 25.36 -5.31 17.64
N MET A 319 25.06 -4.43 18.61
CA MET A 319 24.32 -3.19 18.32
C MET A 319 25.16 -2.27 17.43
N VAL A 320 24.54 -1.70 16.40
CA VAL A 320 25.18 -0.77 15.46
C VAL A 320 24.68 0.66 15.69
N ASN A 321 25.60 1.59 15.93
CA ASN A 321 25.28 3.00 16.16
C ASN A 321 25.72 3.85 14.96
N LEU A 322 24.82 4.67 14.41
CA LEU A 322 25.14 5.62 13.35
C LEU A 322 24.88 7.06 13.82
N LYS A 323 25.83 7.95 13.54
CA LYS A 323 25.78 9.37 13.89
C LYS A 323 26.07 10.25 12.68
N ASP A 324 25.83 11.56 12.83
CA ASP A 324 26.22 12.59 11.87
C ASP A 324 25.69 12.34 10.44
N LYS A 325 26.55 11.95 9.50
CA LYS A 325 26.22 11.58 8.10
C LYS A 325 26.65 10.14 7.78
N ALA A 326 26.81 9.29 8.80
CA ALA A 326 27.24 7.91 8.64
C ALA A 326 26.25 7.07 7.82
N GLN A 327 26.76 6.09 7.07
CA GLN A 327 25.96 5.26 6.17
C GLN A 327 26.29 3.77 6.31
N ILE A 328 25.26 2.92 6.23
CA ILE A 328 25.43 1.48 5.95
C ILE A 328 24.77 1.17 4.62
N ILE A 329 25.51 0.54 3.72
CA ILE A 329 25.02 0.08 2.42
C ILE A 329 25.21 -1.43 2.33
N ALA A 330 24.11 -2.17 2.21
CA ALA A 330 24.13 -3.54 1.70
C ALA A 330 24.22 -3.44 0.18
N ALA A 331 25.39 -3.75 -0.39
CA ALA A 331 25.63 -3.63 -1.83
C ALA A 331 24.81 -4.66 -2.64
N ALA A 332 24.74 -4.49 -3.96
CA ALA A 332 23.92 -5.34 -4.81
C ALA A 332 24.31 -6.83 -4.66
N LYS A 333 23.31 -7.71 -4.45
CA LYS A 333 23.47 -9.15 -4.16
C LYS A 333 24.15 -9.52 -2.82
N SER A 334 24.45 -8.57 -1.95
CA SER A 334 24.94 -8.85 -0.58
C SER A 334 23.85 -9.42 0.33
N THR A 335 24.24 -10.02 1.45
CA THR A 335 23.32 -10.41 2.54
C THR A 335 23.81 -9.85 3.87
N VAL A 336 23.05 -8.92 4.44
CA VAL A 336 23.45 -8.10 5.58
C VAL A 336 22.52 -8.35 6.76
N ASN A 337 23.02 -9.05 7.78
CA ASN A 337 22.25 -9.43 8.97
C ASN A 337 22.64 -8.54 10.15
N LEU A 338 21.80 -7.54 10.45
CA LEU A 338 21.97 -6.58 11.54
C LEU A 338 21.09 -7.00 12.72
N LEU A 339 21.39 -8.20 13.24
CA LEU A 339 20.63 -8.91 14.27
C LEU A 339 20.77 -8.28 15.67
N GLY A 340 21.78 -7.42 15.87
CA GLY A 340 21.99 -6.67 17.09
C GLY A 340 21.13 -5.43 17.31
N GLY A 341 20.37 -5.00 16.29
CA GLY A 341 19.62 -3.75 16.31
C GLY A 341 20.47 -2.54 15.94
N ILE A 342 19.78 -1.44 15.63
CA ILE A 342 20.38 -0.22 15.08
C ILE A 342 19.84 1.02 15.78
N THR A 343 20.73 1.94 16.14
CA THR A 343 20.37 3.32 16.50
C THR A 343 21.01 4.28 15.52
N SER A 344 20.21 4.86 14.64
CA SER A 344 20.62 5.93 13.71
C SER A 344 20.16 7.30 14.24
N THR A 345 21.05 8.28 14.16
CA THR A 345 20.83 9.66 14.63
C THR A 345 21.30 10.70 13.61
N ALA A 346 20.82 11.95 13.74
CA ALA A 346 21.05 13.05 12.82
C ALA A 346 20.69 12.70 11.36
N THR A 347 21.63 12.82 10.42
CA THR A 347 21.45 12.56 8.98
C THR A 347 22.06 11.22 8.55
N SER A 348 22.24 10.28 9.47
CA SER A 348 22.74 8.93 9.17
C SER A 348 21.68 8.05 8.48
N GLN A 349 22.12 7.12 7.62
CA GLN A 349 21.24 6.39 6.71
C GLN A 349 21.59 4.90 6.58
N VAL A 350 20.58 4.07 6.32
CA VAL A 350 20.74 2.65 5.95
C VAL A 350 20.12 2.41 4.57
N GLN A 351 20.82 1.69 3.70
CA GLN A 351 20.38 1.39 2.34
C GLN A 351 20.57 -0.10 1.98
N ALA A 352 19.62 -0.65 1.23
CA ALA A 352 19.69 -1.97 0.62
C ALA A 352 19.65 -1.83 -0.91
N MET A 353 20.74 -2.14 -1.60
CA MET A 353 20.86 -2.02 -3.06
C MET A 353 20.16 -3.17 -3.80
N ASP A 354 20.01 -3.05 -5.12
CA ASP A 354 19.31 -4.01 -5.98
C ASP A 354 19.74 -5.47 -5.72
N ASN A 355 18.76 -6.36 -5.53
CA ASN A 355 18.92 -7.78 -5.22
C ASN A 355 19.66 -8.10 -3.90
N SER A 356 19.89 -7.13 -3.01
CA SER A 356 20.46 -7.39 -1.67
C SER A 356 19.40 -7.89 -0.69
N ILE A 357 19.85 -8.51 0.41
CA ILE A 357 19.00 -8.88 1.54
C ILE A 357 19.48 -8.12 2.79
N LEU A 358 18.60 -7.36 3.43
CA LEU A 358 18.84 -6.64 4.66
C LEU A 358 17.92 -7.21 5.77
N ASN A 359 18.50 -8.02 6.65
CA ASN A 359 17.83 -8.55 7.83
C ASN A 359 18.08 -7.63 9.03
N MET A 360 17.03 -7.22 9.72
CA MET A 360 17.10 -6.28 10.85
C MET A 360 16.52 -6.94 12.09
N GLY A 361 17.33 -7.16 13.13
CA GLY A 361 16.90 -7.78 14.38
C GLY A 361 16.80 -6.81 15.54
N LYS A 362 16.04 -7.16 16.59
CA LYS A 362 15.89 -6.38 17.83
C LYS A 362 15.34 -4.97 17.52
N ASN A 363 15.65 -4.00 18.39
CA ASN A 363 15.18 -2.63 18.22
C ASN A 363 15.97 -1.89 17.14
N CYS A 364 15.27 -1.24 16.22
CA CYS A 364 15.84 -0.44 15.15
C CYS A 364 15.18 0.94 15.10
N MET A 365 15.96 2.02 15.14
CA MET A 365 15.49 3.40 15.03
C MET A 365 16.27 4.13 13.95
N PHE A 366 15.58 4.86 13.07
CA PHE A 366 16.16 5.48 11.88
C PHE A 366 15.82 6.97 11.79
N SER A 367 16.83 7.83 11.77
CA SER A 367 16.65 9.28 11.67
C SER A 367 16.62 9.79 10.22
N GLN A 368 16.70 8.90 9.23
CA GLN A 368 16.54 9.14 7.78
C GLN A 368 15.75 7.98 7.15
N PRO A 369 15.16 8.17 5.94
CA PRO A 369 14.43 7.10 5.27
C PRO A 369 15.36 5.94 4.88
N ILE A 370 14.92 4.70 5.12
CA ILE A 370 15.60 3.51 4.61
C ILE A 370 15.39 3.43 3.09
N ILE A 371 16.45 3.31 2.30
CA ILE A 371 16.35 3.12 0.84
C ILE A 371 16.40 1.62 0.52
N VAL A 372 15.48 1.14 -0.33
CA VAL A 372 15.42 -0.29 -0.73
C VAL A 372 15.26 -0.42 -2.26
N GLY A 373 16.29 -0.96 -2.91
CA GLY A 373 16.39 -1.11 -4.37
C GLY A 373 15.53 -2.21 -4.97
N LYS A 374 15.69 -2.42 -6.28
CA LYS A 374 14.89 -3.35 -7.09
C LYS A 374 15.20 -4.79 -6.71
N GLN A 375 14.16 -5.60 -6.49
CA GLN A 375 14.28 -6.98 -6.02
C GLN A 375 15.06 -7.13 -4.69
N ALA A 376 15.34 -6.03 -3.97
CA ALA A 376 15.96 -6.09 -2.66
C ALA A 376 14.93 -6.50 -1.59
N THR A 377 15.40 -7.21 -0.57
CA THR A 377 14.55 -7.76 0.49
C THR A 377 14.89 -7.13 1.84
N LEU A 378 13.92 -6.44 2.45
CA LEU A 378 14.00 -5.89 3.81
C LEU A 378 13.21 -6.79 4.77
N ASN A 379 13.89 -7.42 5.73
CA ASN A 379 13.26 -8.29 6.72
C ASN A 379 13.36 -7.68 8.12
N LEU A 380 12.22 -7.50 8.78
CA LEU A 380 12.09 -6.88 10.10
C LEU A 380 11.74 -7.95 11.13
N ASN A 381 12.72 -8.33 11.94
CA ASN A 381 12.74 -9.59 12.70
C ASN A 381 12.83 -9.39 14.22
N ASN A 382 11.72 -9.52 14.94
CA ASN A 382 11.60 -9.49 16.41
C ASN A 382 12.10 -8.19 17.08
N GLY A 383 11.17 -7.38 17.61
CA GLY A 383 11.48 -6.14 18.32
C GLY A 383 10.79 -4.91 17.73
N ASN A 384 11.18 -3.73 18.18
CA ASN A 384 10.56 -2.46 17.79
C ASN A 384 11.33 -1.80 16.63
N HIS A 385 10.70 -1.59 15.49
CA HIS A 385 11.26 -0.88 14.34
C HIS A 385 10.52 0.47 14.14
N ASP A 386 11.22 1.58 14.36
CA ASP A 386 10.68 2.95 14.29
C ASP A 386 11.23 3.72 13.08
N PHE A 387 10.38 3.90 12.08
CA PHE A 387 10.68 4.62 10.85
C PHE A 387 10.33 6.10 10.99
N GLN A 388 11.15 6.85 11.73
CA GLN A 388 10.92 8.26 12.07
C GLN A 388 10.94 9.19 10.84
N GLN A 389 11.61 8.77 9.76
CA GLN A 389 11.54 9.41 8.43
C GLN A 389 11.04 8.43 7.33
N GLY A 390 10.38 7.34 7.72
CA GLY A 390 9.75 6.41 6.78
C GLY A 390 10.72 5.49 6.02
N VAL A 391 10.27 5.00 4.87
CA VAL A 391 10.95 4.01 4.02
C VAL A 391 10.71 4.37 2.55
N GLN A 392 11.72 4.23 1.70
CA GLN A 392 11.65 4.53 0.26
C GLN A 392 12.11 3.32 -0.56
N SER A 393 11.15 2.51 -0.99
CA SER A 393 11.39 1.26 -1.72
C SER A 393 10.91 1.28 -3.17
N GLU A 394 11.67 0.61 -4.03
CA GLU A 394 11.28 0.32 -5.41
C GLU A 394 10.11 -0.67 -5.49
N SER A 395 9.32 -0.61 -6.56
CA SER A 395 8.07 -1.38 -6.70
C SER A 395 8.27 -2.91 -6.67
N THR A 396 9.44 -3.40 -7.09
CA THR A 396 9.82 -4.82 -7.08
C THR A 396 10.57 -5.26 -5.83
N SER A 397 10.79 -4.37 -4.85
CA SER A 397 11.33 -4.75 -3.55
C SER A 397 10.34 -5.62 -2.76
N THR A 398 10.83 -6.35 -1.77
CA THR A 398 9.99 -7.07 -0.80
C THR A 398 10.32 -6.60 0.61
N THR A 399 9.30 -6.24 1.39
CA THR A 399 9.40 -5.98 2.82
C THR A 399 8.63 -7.04 3.59
N ASN A 400 9.31 -7.79 4.45
CA ASN A 400 8.70 -8.82 5.30
C ASN A 400 8.76 -8.38 6.77
N ILE A 401 7.61 -8.35 7.43
CA ILE A 401 7.46 -8.06 8.86
C ILE A 401 7.22 -9.39 9.57
N ALA A 402 8.21 -9.86 10.32
CA ALA A 402 8.17 -11.18 10.96
C ALA A 402 7.30 -11.20 12.23
N LYS A 403 7.08 -12.41 12.77
CA LYS A 403 6.36 -12.63 14.03
C LYS A 403 7.03 -11.86 15.17
N ASP A 404 6.20 -11.31 16.07
CA ASP A 404 6.57 -10.50 17.23
C ASP A 404 7.32 -9.18 16.91
N SER A 405 7.48 -8.82 15.62
CA SER A 405 7.99 -7.52 15.19
C SER A 405 6.91 -6.43 15.32
N LYS A 406 7.30 -5.24 15.81
CA LYS A 406 6.42 -4.07 15.96
C LYS A 406 6.93 -2.92 15.12
N VAL A 407 6.18 -2.51 14.11
CA VAL A 407 6.58 -1.50 13.12
C VAL A 407 5.77 -0.23 13.29
N LYS A 408 6.46 0.90 13.44
CA LYS A 408 5.87 2.25 13.46
C LYS A 408 6.33 3.03 12.23
N ALA A 409 5.41 3.26 11.29
CA ALA A 409 5.64 4.18 10.18
C ALA A 409 5.23 5.59 10.63
N ASN A 410 6.20 6.40 11.03
CA ASN A 410 5.99 7.74 11.59
C ASN A 410 6.08 8.86 10.53
N LYS A 411 6.43 8.53 9.29
CA LYS A 411 6.49 9.41 8.11
C LYS A 411 6.20 8.63 6.83
N ASP A 412 6.16 9.34 5.71
CA ASP A 412 5.86 8.82 4.38
C ASP A 412 6.67 7.56 4.05
N CYS A 413 5.95 6.47 3.77
CA CYS A 413 6.53 5.18 3.43
C CYS A 413 6.09 4.75 2.03
N LYS A 414 7.02 4.21 1.26
CA LYS A 414 6.79 3.67 -0.07
C LYS A 414 7.33 2.25 -0.08
N PHE A 415 6.46 1.24 -0.12
CA PHE A 415 6.82 -0.17 -0.16
C PHE A 415 6.61 -0.75 -1.56
N GLY A 416 7.41 -1.75 -1.93
CA GLY A 416 7.11 -2.65 -3.04
C GLY A 416 6.03 -3.64 -2.61
N ILE A 417 6.39 -4.92 -2.50
CA ILE A 417 5.59 -5.96 -1.84
C ILE A 417 5.72 -5.80 -0.32
N LEU A 418 4.62 -5.96 0.43
CA LEU A 418 4.61 -5.89 1.90
C LEU A 418 3.92 -7.13 2.50
N ASN A 419 4.67 -7.95 3.22
CA ASN A 419 4.16 -9.16 3.88
C ASN A 419 4.21 -8.99 5.40
N VAL A 420 3.12 -9.34 6.10
CA VAL A 420 2.98 -9.19 7.55
C VAL A 420 2.63 -10.54 8.17
N ALA A 421 3.54 -11.09 8.98
CA ALA A 421 3.41 -12.41 9.60
C ALA A 421 2.45 -12.42 10.80
N THR A 422 2.06 -13.62 11.26
CA THR A 422 1.18 -13.78 12.42
C THR A 422 1.85 -13.25 13.69
N GLY A 423 1.11 -12.52 14.52
CA GLY A 423 1.64 -11.86 15.71
C GLY A 423 2.54 -10.64 15.45
N ALA A 424 2.67 -10.19 14.20
CA ALA A 424 3.29 -8.89 13.89
C ALA A 424 2.31 -7.73 14.16
N ASP A 425 2.84 -6.57 14.53
CA ASP A 425 2.10 -5.33 14.82
C ASP A 425 2.58 -4.21 13.90
N VAL A 426 1.68 -3.61 13.13
CA VAL A 426 2.00 -2.55 12.15
C VAL A 426 1.06 -1.37 12.38
N ASN A 427 1.61 -0.24 12.83
CA ASN A 427 0.87 1.02 12.96
C ASN A 427 1.49 2.10 12.07
N ILE A 428 0.70 2.57 11.11
CA ILE A 428 1.02 3.74 10.28
C ILE A 428 0.48 4.97 11.00
N ASN A 429 1.38 5.79 11.54
CA ASN A 429 1.08 6.78 12.59
C ASN A 429 1.24 8.25 12.15
N SER A 430 1.88 8.52 11.01
CA SER A 430 1.82 9.82 10.32
C SER A 430 2.25 9.69 8.85
N GLY A 431 1.88 10.68 8.02
CA GLY A 431 2.27 10.73 6.61
C GLY A 431 1.44 9.82 5.70
N THR A 432 1.97 9.54 4.51
CA THR A 432 1.35 8.67 3.49
C THR A 432 2.16 7.39 3.32
N THR A 433 1.55 6.23 3.59
CA THR A 433 2.09 4.92 3.23
C THR A 433 1.47 4.42 1.92
N VAL A 434 2.30 4.25 0.90
CA VAL A 434 1.93 3.67 -0.39
C VAL A 434 2.50 2.26 -0.51
N VAL A 435 1.64 1.26 -0.72
CA VAL A 435 2.07 -0.10 -1.06
C VAL A 435 1.85 -0.30 -2.57
N GLN A 436 2.94 -0.47 -3.31
CA GLN A 436 2.93 -0.54 -4.79
C GLN A 436 2.65 -1.95 -5.30
N GLY A 437 3.22 -2.95 -4.63
CA GLY A 437 2.94 -4.37 -4.84
C GLY A 437 1.88 -4.88 -3.86
N PRO A 438 1.68 -6.20 -3.77
CA PRO A 438 0.73 -6.79 -2.82
C PRO A 438 1.02 -6.45 -1.36
N LEU A 439 -0.02 -6.07 -0.61
CA LEU A 439 -0.04 -6.20 0.85
C LEU A 439 -0.67 -7.55 1.21
N THR A 440 0.08 -8.43 1.87
CA THR A 440 -0.44 -9.68 2.45
C THR A 440 -0.30 -9.65 3.97
N THR A 441 -1.40 -9.81 4.71
CA THR A 441 -1.34 -9.99 6.18
C THR A 441 -1.79 -11.40 6.58
N ALA A 442 -1.14 -11.97 7.58
CA ALA A 442 -1.50 -13.24 8.21
C ALA A 442 -2.55 -13.05 9.32
N ASP A 443 -3.17 -14.15 9.75
CA ASP A 443 -4.10 -14.13 10.88
C ASP A 443 -3.40 -13.70 12.17
N LYS A 444 -4.15 -13.05 13.07
CA LYS A 444 -3.65 -12.55 14.38
C LYS A 444 -2.48 -11.55 14.27
N SER A 445 -2.22 -10.98 13.09
CA SER A 445 -1.45 -9.74 12.97
C SER A 445 -2.31 -8.53 13.33
N ILE A 446 -1.68 -7.39 13.61
CA ILE A 446 -2.36 -6.09 13.76
C ILE A 446 -1.92 -5.20 12.59
N PHE A 447 -2.88 -4.64 11.87
CA PHE A 447 -2.63 -3.63 10.85
C PHE A 447 -3.53 -2.41 11.12
N ALA A 448 -2.90 -1.29 11.47
CA ALA A 448 -3.56 -0.07 11.91
C ALA A 448 -3.04 1.16 11.16
N VAL A 449 -3.95 2.11 10.91
CA VAL A 449 -3.67 3.42 10.32
C VAL A 449 -4.24 4.48 11.24
N THR A 450 -3.42 5.44 11.67
CA THR A 450 -3.72 6.38 12.74
C THR A 450 -3.16 7.76 12.36
N ASN A 451 -3.99 8.81 12.27
CA ASN A 451 -3.56 10.15 11.81
C ASN A 451 -2.76 10.16 10.47
N ALA A 452 -3.00 9.19 9.58
CA ALA A 452 -2.17 8.92 8.42
C ALA A 452 -2.97 8.42 7.21
N VAL A 453 -2.37 8.45 6.02
CA VAL A 453 -2.96 7.95 4.77
C VAL A 453 -2.34 6.59 4.42
N LEU A 454 -3.17 5.59 4.15
CA LEU A 454 -2.80 4.34 3.49
C LEU A 454 -3.31 4.38 2.05
N ASN A 455 -2.44 4.09 1.07
CA ASN A 455 -2.84 3.84 -0.31
C ASN A 455 -2.35 2.45 -0.76
N LEU A 456 -3.28 1.59 -1.18
CA LEU A 456 -3.03 0.26 -1.72
C LEU A 456 -3.13 0.30 -3.25
N LYS A 457 -1.98 0.32 -3.94
CA LYS A 457 -1.88 0.29 -5.41
C LYS A 457 -1.58 -1.10 -5.99
N GLY A 458 -1.21 -2.07 -5.14
CA GLY A 458 -1.08 -3.48 -5.52
C GLY A 458 -2.19 -4.35 -4.94
N ALA A 459 -2.47 -5.48 -5.60
CA ALA A 459 -3.55 -6.38 -5.21
C ALA A 459 -3.28 -7.00 -3.83
N SER A 460 -4.18 -6.80 -2.88
CA SER A 460 -3.91 -6.99 -1.43
C SER A 460 -4.87 -7.97 -0.78
N ILE A 461 -4.41 -8.77 0.18
CA ILE A 461 -5.19 -9.77 0.91
C ILE A 461 -4.88 -9.67 2.41
N LEU A 462 -5.87 -9.23 3.19
CA LEU A 462 -5.71 -9.03 4.64
C LEU A 462 -6.46 -10.12 5.40
N LYS A 463 -5.72 -11.00 6.12
CA LYS A 463 -6.25 -12.03 7.04
C LYS A 463 -6.33 -11.54 8.49
N ALA A 464 -6.04 -10.27 8.72
CA ALA A 464 -6.31 -9.55 9.96
C ALA A 464 -7.24 -8.36 9.67
N PRO A 465 -8.04 -7.89 10.64
CA PRO A 465 -8.90 -6.73 10.46
C PRO A 465 -8.07 -5.49 10.09
N LEU A 466 -8.54 -4.73 9.10
CA LEU A 466 -7.97 -3.42 8.79
C LEU A 466 -8.53 -2.39 9.76
N ASN A 467 -7.69 -1.72 10.55
CA ASN A 467 -8.13 -0.72 11.54
C ASN A 467 -7.76 0.69 11.06
N ILE A 468 -8.76 1.47 10.65
CA ILE A 468 -8.62 2.87 10.25
C ILE A 468 -9.10 3.75 11.41
N ASN A 469 -8.15 4.19 12.24
CA ASN A 469 -8.40 4.96 13.45
C ASN A 469 -8.73 6.43 13.13
N ALA A 470 -8.97 7.25 14.17
CA ALA A 470 -9.30 8.66 14.01
C ALA A 470 -8.30 9.41 13.10
N LYS A 471 -8.84 10.28 12.23
CA LYS A 471 -8.11 11.13 11.28
C LYS A 471 -7.23 10.36 10.28
N ALA A 472 -7.40 9.05 10.15
CA ALA A 472 -6.76 8.25 9.13
C ALA A 472 -7.59 8.18 7.84
N LYS A 473 -6.92 7.91 6.72
CA LYS A 473 -7.55 7.71 5.42
C LYS A 473 -7.06 6.43 4.75
N ALA A 474 -7.97 5.64 4.22
CA ALA A 474 -7.65 4.54 3.30
C ALA A 474 -7.99 4.92 1.85
N ILE A 475 -7.13 4.55 0.91
CA ILE A 475 -7.32 4.71 -0.53
C ILE A 475 -7.07 3.35 -1.19
N ILE A 476 -8.09 2.82 -1.88
CA ILE A 476 -8.06 1.50 -2.51
C ILE A 476 -7.97 1.68 -4.03
N ASP A 477 -6.73 1.76 -4.53
CA ASP A 477 -6.41 1.91 -5.96
C ASP A 477 -6.29 0.55 -6.68
N ALA A 478 -6.30 -0.58 -5.95
CA ALA A 478 -6.21 -1.94 -6.49
C ALA A 478 -7.09 -2.94 -5.72
N LYS A 479 -7.35 -4.11 -6.34
CA LYS A 479 -8.18 -5.20 -5.75
C LYS A 479 -7.69 -5.55 -4.34
N THR A 480 -8.54 -5.37 -3.34
CA THR A 480 -8.23 -5.59 -1.93
C THR A 480 -9.29 -6.51 -1.30
N ASP A 481 -8.86 -7.62 -0.72
CA ASP A 481 -9.71 -8.60 -0.04
C ASP A 481 -9.49 -8.53 1.49
N LEU A 482 -10.47 -8.03 2.23
CA LEU A 482 -10.45 -7.93 3.69
C LEU A 482 -11.19 -9.13 4.30
N LEU A 483 -10.47 -10.23 4.53
CA LEU A 483 -11.05 -11.51 4.96
C LEU A 483 -11.52 -11.49 6.42
N SER A 484 -10.96 -10.61 7.24
CA SER A 484 -11.39 -10.37 8.64
C SER A 484 -12.06 -9.02 8.84
N GLY A 485 -12.56 -8.40 7.77
CA GLY A 485 -13.33 -7.16 7.83
C GLY A 485 -12.50 -5.90 8.07
N ILE A 486 -13.21 -4.81 8.38
CA ILE A 486 -12.66 -3.47 8.61
C ILE A 486 -13.31 -2.81 9.83
N ASN A 487 -12.51 -2.13 10.64
CA ASN A 487 -12.96 -1.21 11.68
C ASN A 487 -12.52 0.20 11.28
N ALA A 488 -13.46 1.12 11.06
CA ALA A 488 -13.16 2.48 10.67
C ALA A 488 -13.87 3.50 11.59
N HIS A 489 -13.09 4.42 12.14
CA HIS A 489 -13.53 5.46 13.08
C HIS A 489 -14.42 6.53 12.41
N ILE A 490 -15.23 7.24 13.19
CA ILE A 490 -16.11 8.31 12.68
C ILE A 490 -15.32 9.41 11.95
N ASP A 491 -14.21 9.88 12.55
CA ASP A 491 -13.29 10.87 11.97
C ASP A 491 -12.35 10.32 10.87
N ALA A 492 -12.65 9.17 10.28
CA ALA A 492 -11.83 8.56 9.23
C ALA A 492 -12.50 8.65 7.85
N HIS A 493 -11.69 8.42 6.80
CA HIS A 493 -12.14 8.42 5.41
C HIS A 493 -11.70 7.15 4.66
N ILE A 494 -12.56 6.67 3.77
CA ILE A 494 -12.25 5.56 2.85
C ILE A 494 -12.61 5.98 1.43
N ASP A 495 -11.65 6.01 0.52
CA ASP A 495 -11.89 6.20 -0.92
C ASP A 495 -11.63 4.89 -1.67
N ILE A 496 -12.60 4.44 -2.45
CA ILE A 496 -12.57 3.19 -3.21
C ILE A 496 -12.55 3.51 -4.70
N ASN A 497 -11.37 3.38 -5.31
CA ASN A 497 -11.13 3.64 -6.74
C ASN A 497 -11.11 2.35 -7.58
N HIS A 498 -11.00 1.18 -6.92
CA HIS A 498 -11.02 -0.14 -7.56
C HIS A 498 -11.85 -1.13 -6.72
N ASN A 499 -11.49 -2.41 -6.65
CA ASN A 499 -12.33 -3.44 -6.04
C ASN A 499 -11.97 -3.64 -4.56
N LEU A 500 -12.90 -3.34 -3.63
CA LEU A 500 -12.79 -3.67 -2.21
C LEU A 500 -13.81 -4.76 -1.84
N ASN A 501 -13.32 -5.96 -1.50
CA ASN A 501 -14.12 -7.06 -1.00
C ASN A 501 -13.99 -7.15 0.52
N ILE A 502 -15.10 -7.00 1.25
CA ILE A 502 -15.16 -7.05 2.71
C ILE A 502 -15.91 -8.32 3.10
N LEU A 503 -15.18 -9.35 3.57
CA LEU A 503 -15.71 -10.71 3.75
C LEU A 503 -15.81 -11.16 5.22
N GLY A 504 -15.35 -10.32 6.16
CA GLY A 504 -15.55 -10.50 7.59
C GLY A 504 -16.37 -9.36 8.20
N THR A 505 -16.93 -9.61 9.39
CA THR A 505 -17.72 -8.65 10.18
C THR A 505 -17.03 -7.29 10.27
N SER A 506 -17.76 -6.22 9.99
CA SER A 506 -17.17 -4.88 9.83
C SER A 506 -17.97 -3.77 10.51
N ASN A 507 -17.28 -2.71 10.92
CA ASN A 507 -17.83 -1.53 11.59
C ASN A 507 -17.27 -0.26 10.94
N ILE A 508 -18.02 0.31 9.99
CA ILE A 508 -17.65 1.46 9.18
C ILE A 508 -18.40 2.70 9.68
N GLN A 509 -17.76 3.42 10.61
CA GLN A 509 -18.26 4.71 11.11
C GLN A 509 -17.74 5.87 10.25
N SER A 510 -16.74 5.61 9.40
CA SER A 510 -16.07 6.57 8.51
C SER A 510 -16.91 7.00 7.31
N ALA A 511 -16.68 8.23 6.83
CA ALA A 511 -17.18 8.64 5.52
C ALA A 511 -16.49 7.83 4.39
N THR A 512 -17.29 7.18 3.55
CA THR A 512 -16.83 6.19 2.55
C THR A 512 -17.31 6.59 1.16
N ASN A 513 -16.37 6.85 0.25
CA ASN A 513 -16.63 7.20 -1.14
C ASN A 513 -16.31 6.02 -2.07
N ILE A 514 -17.27 5.59 -2.88
CA ILE A 514 -17.08 4.62 -3.96
C ILE A 514 -17.04 5.42 -5.26
N ASN A 515 -15.83 5.65 -5.79
CA ASN A 515 -15.59 6.52 -6.93
C ASN A 515 -15.92 5.81 -8.25
N ALA A 516 -15.77 6.51 -9.38
CA ALA A 516 -16.06 5.95 -10.70
C ALA A 516 -15.26 4.67 -10.97
N ASN A 517 -15.94 3.59 -11.40
CA ASN A 517 -15.42 2.23 -11.57
C ASN A 517 -15.01 1.52 -10.26
N GLY A 518 -15.15 2.15 -9.09
CA GLY A 518 -14.96 1.51 -7.80
C GLY A 518 -16.05 0.47 -7.52
N LEU A 519 -15.64 -0.69 -7.02
CA LEU A 519 -16.53 -1.81 -6.67
C LEU A 519 -16.37 -2.12 -5.18
N LEU A 520 -17.43 -1.89 -4.40
CA LEU A 520 -17.52 -2.35 -3.01
C LEU A 520 -18.36 -3.63 -2.94
N VAL A 521 -17.83 -4.67 -2.31
CA VAL A 521 -18.56 -5.93 -2.06
C VAL A 521 -18.58 -6.22 -0.57
N PHE A 522 -19.78 -6.28 0.00
CA PHE A 522 -20.02 -6.80 1.34
C PHE A 522 -20.41 -8.29 1.22
N GLY A 523 -19.65 -9.17 1.84
CA GLY A 523 -19.86 -10.61 1.78
C GLY A 523 -19.42 -11.32 3.06
N GLY A 524 -19.32 -12.64 2.99
CA GLY A 524 -18.94 -13.51 4.11
C GLY A 524 -19.67 -14.83 4.02
N SER A 525 -19.74 -15.56 5.14
CA SER A 525 -20.76 -16.58 5.32
C SER A 525 -22.13 -15.92 5.57
N LYS A 526 -23.19 -16.74 5.55
CA LYS A 526 -24.51 -16.34 6.05
C LYS A 526 -24.39 -15.71 7.44
N ASP A 527 -25.22 -14.70 7.69
CA ASP A 527 -25.35 -13.97 8.97
C ASP A 527 -24.13 -13.10 9.36
N VAL A 528 -23.09 -13.01 8.51
CA VAL A 528 -22.02 -11.99 8.65
C VAL A 528 -22.62 -10.59 8.48
N THR A 529 -22.40 -9.73 9.47
CA THR A 529 -22.98 -8.38 9.53
C THR A 529 -21.93 -7.30 9.27
N HIS A 530 -22.27 -6.35 8.41
CA HIS A 530 -21.50 -5.14 8.13
C HIS A 530 -22.32 -3.94 8.59
N LYS A 531 -21.81 -3.19 9.58
CA LYS A 531 -22.46 -1.99 10.10
C LYS A 531 -21.84 -0.74 9.51
N CYS A 532 -22.67 0.11 8.89
CA CYS A 532 -22.24 1.35 8.26
C CYS A 532 -23.02 2.53 8.84
N SER A 533 -22.51 3.09 9.95
CA SER A 533 -23.05 4.30 10.57
C SER A 533 -22.39 5.58 10.04
N GLY A 534 -21.27 5.45 9.32
CA GLY A 534 -20.67 6.53 8.55
C GLY A 534 -21.39 6.80 7.23
N SER A 535 -21.21 7.99 6.66
CA SER A 535 -21.85 8.32 5.39
C SER A 535 -21.25 7.53 4.22
N ILE A 536 -22.07 6.86 3.41
CA ILE A 536 -21.64 6.16 2.18
C ILE A 536 -22.09 6.96 0.97
N LYS A 537 -21.17 7.22 0.02
CA LYS A 537 -21.47 7.91 -1.24
C LYS A 537 -20.92 7.08 -2.40
N SER A 538 -21.72 6.88 -3.44
CA SER A 538 -21.33 6.10 -4.62
C SER A 538 -21.55 6.91 -5.90
N ASP A 539 -20.55 6.92 -6.79
CA ASP A 539 -20.65 7.55 -8.12
C ASP A 539 -21.60 6.77 -9.05
N SER A 540 -22.16 7.46 -10.04
CA SER A 540 -22.90 6.92 -11.18
C SER A 540 -22.30 5.69 -11.87
N LYS A 541 -20.96 5.53 -11.86
CA LYS A 541 -20.22 4.40 -12.48
C LYS A 541 -19.60 3.45 -11.45
N SER A 542 -19.94 3.61 -10.17
CA SER A 542 -19.51 2.68 -9.11
C SER A 542 -20.39 1.42 -9.08
N THR A 543 -20.05 0.45 -8.23
CA THR A 543 -20.93 -0.69 -7.92
C THR A 543 -20.86 -1.02 -6.42
N LEU A 544 -22.00 -1.32 -5.81
CA LEU A 544 -22.09 -1.86 -4.45
C LEU A 544 -22.89 -3.17 -4.48
N ASN A 545 -22.23 -4.28 -4.16
CA ASN A 545 -22.88 -5.59 -4.02
C ASN A 545 -22.92 -6.02 -2.55
N VAL A 546 -24.03 -6.61 -2.11
CA VAL A 546 -24.09 -7.45 -0.91
C VAL A 546 -24.30 -8.90 -1.39
N GLN A 547 -23.60 -9.87 -0.83
CA GLN A 547 -23.60 -11.24 -1.34
C GLN A 547 -23.48 -12.34 -0.26
N SER A 548 -23.73 -13.59 -0.66
CA SER A 548 -23.41 -14.80 0.12
C SER A 548 -24.12 -14.90 1.49
N GLY A 549 -25.33 -14.37 1.60
CA GLY A 549 -26.08 -14.33 2.86
C GLY A 549 -25.59 -13.29 3.87
N ALA A 550 -24.69 -12.38 3.49
CA ALA A 550 -24.26 -11.28 4.35
C ALA A 550 -25.35 -10.20 4.50
N ILE A 551 -25.29 -9.47 5.62
CA ILE A 551 -26.26 -8.44 6.02
C ILE A 551 -25.53 -7.09 6.10
N LEU A 552 -26.00 -6.10 5.34
CA LEU A 552 -25.50 -4.72 5.37
C LEU A 552 -26.50 -3.82 6.12
N HIS A 553 -26.06 -3.22 7.22
CA HIS A 553 -26.82 -2.18 7.91
C HIS A 553 -26.35 -0.80 7.44
N LEU A 554 -27.26 -0.04 6.83
CA LEU A 554 -27.09 1.38 6.52
C LEU A 554 -27.69 2.19 7.68
N ASP A 555 -26.88 2.37 8.73
CA ASP A 555 -27.25 3.08 9.96
C ASP A 555 -27.01 4.60 9.85
N GLY A 556 -26.15 5.04 8.91
CA GLY A 556 -25.86 6.44 8.58
C GLY A 556 -26.51 6.93 7.28
N ASP A 557 -26.02 8.06 6.76
CA ASP A 557 -26.48 8.64 5.49
C ASP A 557 -25.85 7.92 4.27
N ALA A 558 -26.65 7.29 3.43
CA ALA A 558 -26.19 6.60 2.23
C ALA A 558 -26.77 7.21 0.94
N THR A 559 -25.93 7.62 -0.01
CA THR A 559 -26.33 8.02 -1.36
C THR A 559 -25.67 7.07 -2.37
N LEU A 560 -26.47 6.19 -2.94
CA LEU A 560 -26.04 5.10 -3.81
C LEU A 560 -26.52 5.36 -5.24
N ALA A 561 -25.62 5.79 -6.14
CA ALA A 561 -25.95 6.19 -7.52
C ALA A 561 -25.34 5.29 -8.62
N GLY A 562 -24.48 4.33 -8.24
CA GLY A 562 -23.91 3.33 -9.16
C GLY A 562 -24.85 2.16 -9.48
N ILE A 563 -24.32 0.97 -9.75
CA ILE A 563 -25.11 -0.26 -9.89
C ILE A 563 -25.12 -1.00 -8.54
N HIS A 564 -26.31 -1.34 -8.02
CA HIS A 564 -26.43 -1.96 -6.69
C HIS A 564 -27.09 -3.33 -6.76
N LYS A 565 -26.49 -4.33 -6.12
CA LYS A 565 -27.01 -5.71 -6.14
C LYS A 565 -27.11 -6.36 -4.77
N LEU A 566 -28.16 -7.17 -4.60
CA LEU A 566 -28.19 -8.24 -3.61
C LEU A 566 -27.94 -9.57 -4.34
N ILE A 567 -27.12 -10.43 -3.78
CA ILE A 567 -26.74 -11.73 -4.37
C ILE A 567 -26.95 -12.83 -3.32
N ASP A 568 -27.62 -13.92 -3.71
CA ASP A 568 -27.77 -15.17 -2.94
C ASP A 568 -28.01 -14.98 -1.43
N GLY A 569 -29.26 -14.64 -1.06
CA GLY A 569 -29.72 -14.64 0.33
C GLY A 569 -29.26 -13.44 1.18
N SER A 570 -28.56 -12.48 0.58
CA SER A 570 -28.05 -11.28 1.26
C SER A 570 -29.15 -10.28 1.59
N GLN A 571 -28.85 -9.34 2.49
CA GLN A 571 -29.83 -8.40 3.01
C GLN A 571 -29.28 -6.97 3.13
N ILE A 572 -30.13 -5.97 2.88
CA ILE A 572 -29.89 -4.57 3.28
C ILE A 572 -30.95 -4.18 4.32
N VAL A 573 -30.49 -3.57 5.41
CA VAL A 573 -31.31 -2.98 6.47
C VAL A 573 -30.98 -1.48 6.56
N VAL A 574 -31.94 -0.61 6.31
CA VAL A 574 -31.78 0.85 6.40
C VAL A 574 -32.32 1.34 7.74
N ASN A 575 -31.45 1.81 8.63
CA ASN A 575 -31.83 2.46 9.89
C ASN A 575 -31.53 3.97 9.90
N GLY A 576 -30.64 4.45 9.01
CA GLY A 576 -30.38 5.86 8.73
C GLY A 576 -31.17 6.40 7.52
N ASN A 577 -30.62 7.38 6.81
CA ASN A 577 -31.21 7.93 5.59
C ASN A 577 -30.52 7.33 4.34
N ALA A 578 -31.24 6.59 3.49
CA ALA A 578 -30.67 5.99 2.27
C ALA A 578 -31.38 6.48 0.99
N ASN A 579 -30.63 6.98 0.02
CA ASN A 579 -31.11 7.34 -1.31
C ASN A 579 -30.44 6.43 -2.35
N ILE A 580 -31.17 5.42 -2.83
CA ILE A 580 -30.71 4.45 -3.82
C ILE A 580 -31.23 4.88 -5.19
N VAL A 581 -30.50 5.80 -5.82
CA VAL A 581 -30.92 6.60 -6.99
C VAL A 581 -31.28 5.71 -8.18
N THR A 582 -30.45 4.73 -8.47
CA THR A 582 -30.58 3.78 -9.60
C THR A 582 -31.46 2.56 -9.30
N GLY A 583 -31.96 2.44 -8.07
CA GLY A 583 -32.64 1.24 -7.59
C GLY A 583 -31.67 0.11 -7.19
N LEU A 584 -32.24 -1.03 -6.81
CA LEU A 584 -31.53 -2.19 -6.25
C LEU A 584 -31.94 -3.47 -7.00
N THR A 585 -30.97 -4.29 -7.45
CA THR A 585 -31.26 -5.53 -8.20
C THR A 585 -30.79 -6.79 -7.47
N SER A 586 -31.72 -7.63 -7.04
CA SER A 586 -31.43 -8.96 -6.49
C SER A 586 -31.18 -9.99 -7.59
N VAL A 587 -30.20 -10.86 -7.40
CA VAL A 587 -29.92 -12.04 -8.26
C VAL A 587 -29.51 -13.25 -7.41
N GLY A 588 -29.47 -14.43 -8.04
CA GLY A 588 -29.07 -15.68 -7.39
C GLY A 588 -30.24 -16.59 -7.03
N THR A 589 -29.90 -17.68 -6.36
CA THR A 589 -30.78 -18.81 -6.01
C THR A 589 -31.55 -18.60 -4.71
N ALA A 590 -30.95 -17.91 -3.74
CA ALA A 590 -31.58 -17.62 -2.45
C ALA A 590 -32.26 -16.24 -2.41
N LEU A 591 -33.40 -16.18 -1.72
CA LEU A 591 -34.21 -14.95 -1.57
C LEU A 591 -33.44 -13.89 -0.78
N SER A 592 -33.19 -12.76 -1.42
CA SER A 592 -32.48 -11.62 -0.84
C SER A 592 -33.48 -10.56 -0.37
N HIS A 593 -33.24 -9.95 0.78
CA HIS A 593 -34.23 -9.15 1.50
C HIS A 593 -33.84 -7.68 1.60
N PHE A 594 -34.84 -6.80 1.60
CA PHE A 594 -34.66 -5.36 1.82
C PHE A 594 -35.59 -4.88 2.93
N THR A 595 -35.01 -4.24 3.95
CA THR A 595 -35.74 -3.78 5.13
C THR A 595 -35.46 -2.31 5.42
N VAL A 596 -36.50 -1.52 5.67
CA VAL A 596 -36.39 -0.22 6.33
C VAL A 596 -36.74 -0.42 7.81
N GLY A 597 -35.81 -0.08 8.70
CA GLY A 597 -35.93 -0.19 10.14
C GLY A 597 -36.78 0.93 10.77
N PRO A 598 -37.06 0.84 12.09
CA PRO A 598 -37.95 1.79 12.79
C PRO A 598 -37.55 3.27 12.76
N THR A 599 -36.26 3.57 12.52
CA THR A 599 -35.72 4.92 12.37
C THR A 599 -35.39 5.27 10.91
N GLY A 600 -35.45 4.29 10.01
CA GLY A 600 -34.91 4.39 8.65
C GLY A 600 -35.80 5.19 7.72
N LYS A 601 -35.16 5.93 6.81
CA LYS A 601 -35.82 6.59 5.69
C LYS A 601 -35.11 6.19 4.41
N CYS A 602 -35.81 5.55 3.48
CA CYS A 602 -35.22 5.14 2.21
C CYS A 602 -35.98 5.73 1.02
N VAL A 603 -35.24 6.19 0.02
CA VAL A 603 -35.73 6.52 -1.33
C VAL A 603 -35.20 5.46 -2.29
N LEU A 604 -36.08 4.81 -3.06
CA LEU A 604 -35.72 3.81 -4.08
C LEU A 604 -36.06 4.29 -5.49
N GLY A 605 -35.08 4.27 -6.39
CA GLY A 605 -35.28 4.47 -7.83
C GLY A 605 -35.60 5.92 -8.22
N ASN A 606 -34.82 6.88 -7.76
CA ASN A 606 -35.00 8.29 -8.11
C ASN A 606 -34.71 8.56 -9.60
N VAL A 607 -35.76 8.82 -10.38
CA VAL A 607 -35.64 9.50 -11.68
C VAL A 607 -34.99 10.87 -11.46
N PRO A 608 -34.04 11.34 -12.31
CA PRO A 608 -33.59 12.72 -12.25
C PRO A 608 -34.78 13.66 -12.42
N MET A 609 -35.16 14.39 -11.35
CA MET A 609 -36.17 15.44 -11.48
C MET A 609 -35.69 16.50 -12.48
N PRO A 610 -36.60 17.12 -13.25
CA PRO A 610 -36.21 18.17 -14.19
C PRO A 610 -35.53 19.31 -13.44
N SER A 611 -34.47 19.86 -14.04
CA SER A 611 -33.75 21.02 -13.51
C SER A 611 -34.72 22.17 -13.27
N LEU A 612 -34.76 22.68 -12.03
CA LEU A 612 -35.52 23.88 -11.69
C LEU A 612 -35.05 25.06 -12.57
N PRO A 613 -35.95 25.94 -13.05
CA PRO A 613 -35.54 27.17 -13.73
C PRO A 613 -34.61 28.00 -12.84
N GLY A 614 -33.55 28.55 -13.44
CA GLY A 614 -32.37 28.99 -12.70
C GLY A 614 -32.60 30.12 -11.69
N PHE A 615 -31.97 29.98 -10.52
CA PHE A 615 -31.58 31.10 -9.68
C PHE A 615 -30.15 31.54 -10.04
N PRO A 616 -29.80 32.84 -9.95
CA PRO A 616 -28.49 33.34 -10.33
C PRO A 616 -27.39 32.83 -9.39
N SER A 617 -26.28 32.38 -9.96
CA SER A 617 -25.12 31.91 -9.22
C SER A 617 -24.28 33.06 -8.65
N PHE A 618 -24.01 33.01 -7.35
CA PHE A 618 -22.92 33.81 -6.75
C PHE A 618 -21.56 33.17 -7.10
N PRO A 619 -20.52 33.96 -7.43
CA PRO A 619 -19.23 33.44 -7.80
C PRO A 619 -18.35 33.12 -6.59
N MET A 620 -17.63 32.01 -6.65
CA MET A 620 -16.33 31.84 -5.98
C MET A 620 -15.29 31.42 -7.02
N SER A 621 -14.04 31.82 -6.82
CA SER A 621 -12.98 31.79 -7.84
C SER A 621 -11.80 30.91 -7.44
N SER A 622 -10.79 30.85 -8.33
CA SER A 622 -9.56 30.03 -8.27
C SER A 622 -9.75 28.53 -8.53
N GLY A 623 -8.82 27.83 -9.21
CA GLY A 623 -7.61 28.31 -9.89
C GLY A 623 -7.02 27.24 -10.83
N ASN A 624 -6.36 27.67 -11.91
CA ASN A 624 -5.95 26.78 -13.02
C ASN A 624 -4.72 25.90 -12.69
N SER A 625 -4.65 24.71 -13.30
CA SER A 625 -3.56 24.38 -14.25
C SER A 625 -3.76 23.04 -14.99
N PHE A 626 -3.46 23.05 -16.30
CA PHE A 626 -3.28 21.89 -17.19
C PHE A 626 -1.93 22.04 -17.92
N PRO A 627 -1.31 20.93 -18.37
CA PRO A 627 -0.92 20.78 -19.79
C PRO A 627 -1.46 19.44 -20.37
N SER A 628 -2.08 19.34 -21.56
CA SER A 628 -1.58 19.46 -22.96
C SER A 628 -0.71 18.28 -23.45
N SER A 629 -0.77 17.75 -24.69
CA SER A 629 -1.54 18.05 -25.93
C SER A 629 -2.17 16.74 -26.52
N SER A 630 -2.27 16.29 -27.80
CA SER A 630 -1.94 16.67 -29.22
C SER A 630 -2.44 15.51 -30.15
N SER A 631 -2.65 15.57 -31.48
CA SER A 631 -2.97 16.62 -32.48
C SER A 631 -3.09 16.02 -33.92
N GLY A 632 -4.11 16.37 -34.73
CA GLY A 632 -4.26 16.02 -36.18
C GLY A 632 -5.55 15.22 -36.51
N ASN A 633 -6.39 15.55 -37.50
CA ASN A 633 -6.26 15.69 -38.98
C ASN A 633 -6.35 14.33 -39.74
N SER A 634 -7.12 14.12 -40.84
CA SER A 634 -7.99 14.99 -41.69
C SER A 634 -9.12 14.17 -42.40
N ALA A 635 -10.04 14.84 -43.13
CA ALA A 635 -11.11 14.24 -43.98
C ALA A 635 -10.62 13.89 -45.42
N PRO A 636 -11.41 13.30 -46.37
CA PRO A 636 -12.60 13.92 -47.00
C PRO A 636 -13.79 12.94 -47.32
N SER A 637 -14.48 13.05 -48.47
CA SER A 637 -15.94 12.80 -48.59
C SER A 637 -16.48 12.10 -49.86
N SER A 638 -17.77 11.70 -49.79
CA SER A 638 -18.81 11.60 -50.87
C SER A 638 -18.73 10.51 -51.98
N GLY A 639 -19.87 9.83 -52.24
CA GLY A 639 -20.09 8.88 -53.35
C GLY A 639 -21.48 8.22 -53.33
N ASN A 640 -21.99 7.78 -54.50
CA ASN A 640 -23.39 7.38 -54.79
C ASN A 640 -23.43 6.19 -55.81
N SER A 641 -24.49 5.41 -56.08
CA SER A 641 -25.78 5.07 -55.39
C SER A 641 -26.53 3.95 -56.18
N ALA A 642 -27.58 3.35 -55.58
CA ALA A 642 -28.53 2.38 -56.20
C ALA A 642 -27.96 0.97 -56.55
N PRO A 643 -28.78 -0.09 -56.82
CA PRO A 643 -30.24 -0.19 -56.92
C PRO A 643 -30.89 -1.21 -55.93
N SER A 644 -32.11 -1.68 -56.23
CA SER A 644 -33.05 -2.35 -55.30
C SER A 644 -33.26 -3.86 -55.51
N THR A 645 -33.78 -4.54 -54.47
CA THR A 645 -34.36 -5.90 -54.47
C THR A 645 -33.49 -7.02 -55.07
N GLY A 646 -32.43 -7.39 -54.35
CA GLY A 646 -31.65 -8.61 -54.59
C GLY A 646 -31.27 -9.32 -53.29
N SER A 647 -31.15 -10.65 -53.31
CA SER A 647 -30.66 -11.42 -52.17
C SER A 647 -29.13 -11.37 -52.13
N PHE A 648 -28.55 -10.92 -51.02
CA PHE A 648 -27.08 -10.87 -50.88
C PHE A 648 -26.47 -12.28 -50.67
N PRO A 649 -25.31 -12.58 -51.27
CA PRO A 649 -24.62 -13.86 -51.09
C PRO A 649 -24.04 -14.00 -49.67
N SER A 650 -23.81 -15.24 -49.24
CA SER A 650 -23.43 -15.64 -47.88
C SER A 650 -22.06 -15.16 -47.38
N SER A 651 -21.26 -14.50 -48.22
CA SER A 651 -20.00 -13.86 -47.84
C SER A 651 -19.71 -12.67 -48.76
N GLY A 652 -19.87 -11.44 -48.26
CA GLY A 652 -19.62 -10.22 -49.01
C GLY A 652 -19.18 -9.07 -48.11
N ASN A 653 -18.15 -8.32 -48.55
CA ASN A 653 -17.75 -7.07 -47.91
C ASN A 653 -18.61 -5.91 -48.43
N SER A 654 -18.96 -5.00 -47.52
CA SER A 654 -19.61 -3.71 -47.76
C SER A 654 -21.08 -3.75 -48.24
N ALA A 655 -21.96 -3.12 -47.47
CA ALA A 655 -23.30 -2.70 -47.88
C ALA A 655 -23.37 -1.16 -48.00
N PRO A 656 -24.32 -0.57 -48.76
CA PRO A 656 -24.35 0.87 -49.03
C PRO A 656 -24.58 1.72 -47.77
N SER A 657 -23.99 2.93 -47.76
CA SER A 657 -23.98 3.84 -46.61
C SER A 657 -25.21 4.73 -46.46
N SER A 658 -26.13 4.76 -47.44
CA SER A 658 -27.40 5.49 -47.33
C SER A 658 -28.51 4.81 -48.15
N GLY A 659 -29.69 4.68 -47.54
CA GLY A 659 -30.88 4.12 -48.19
C GLY A 659 -32.11 4.26 -47.31
N ASN A 660 -33.15 4.93 -47.81
CA ASN A 660 -34.46 4.95 -47.16
C ASN A 660 -35.19 3.62 -47.44
N SER A 661 -35.79 3.05 -46.39
CA SER A 661 -36.58 1.80 -46.39
C SER A 661 -35.78 0.51 -46.60
N ALA A 662 -35.53 -0.22 -45.51
CA ALA A 662 -35.27 -1.65 -45.55
C ALA A 662 -36.59 -2.45 -45.73
N PRO A 663 -36.57 -3.69 -46.26
CA PRO A 663 -37.78 -4.52 -46.38
C PRO A 663 -38.41 -4.84 -45.03
N SER A 664 -39.75 -5.00 -45.00
CA SER A 664 -40.52 -5.30 -43.79
C SER A 664 -40.29 -6.70 -43.21
N THR A 665 -39.65 -7.62 -43.96
CA THR A 665 -39.33 -8.99 -43.52
C THR A 665 -37.97 -9.43 -44.10
N GLY A 666 -36.99 -9.71 -43.24
CA GLY A 666 -35.67 -10.23 -43.63
C GLY A 666 -34.73 -10.42 -42.43
N SER A 667 -33.83 -11.40 -42.50
CA SER A 667 -32.94 -11.80 -41.40
C SER A 667 -31.55 -11.15 -41.50
N PHE A 668 -30.95 -10.80 -40.35
CA PHE A 668 -29.53 -10.42 -40.31
C PHE A 668 -28.62 -11.63 -40.58
N PRO A 669 -27.50 -11.47 -41.34
CA PRO A 669 -26.49 -12.51 -41.49
C PRO A 669 -25.75 -12.75 -40.17
N SER A 670 -25.36 -14.00 -39.91
CA SER A 670 -24.74 -14.43 -38.65
C SER A 670 -23.33 -13.85 -38.40
N SER A 671 -22.67 -13.35 -39.44
CA SER A 671 -21.33 -12.75 -39.36
C SER A 671 -21.15 -11.70 -40.46
N GLY A 672 -20.93 -10.44 -40.07
CA GLY A 672 -20.73 -9.30 -40.98
C GLY A 672 -20.15 -8.10 -40.23
N ASN A 673 -19.27 -7.31 -40.87
CA ASN A 673 -18.31 -6.48 -40.15
C ASN A 673 -18.68 -4.98 -40.01
N SER A 674 -19.81 -4.54 -40.59
CA SER A 674 -20.33 -3.15 -40.48
C SER A 674 -21.85 -3.12 -40.58
N ALA A 675 -22.50 -2.28 -39.76
CA ALA A 675 -23.89 -1.86 -39.93
C ALA A 675 -23.97 -0.44 -40.54
N PRO A 676 -25.05 -0.07 -41.26
CA PRO A 676 -25.15 1.26 -41.88
C PRO A 676 -25.25 2.39 -40.84
N SER A 677 -24.65 3.53 -41.15
CA SER A 677 -24.44 4.66 -40.22
C SER A 677 -25.64 5.60 -40.04
N SER A 678 -26.70 5.45 -40.83
CA SER A 678 -27.90 6.30 -40.74
C SER A 678 -29.12 5.62 -41.38
N GLY A 679 -30.15 5.35 -40.58
CA GLY A 679 -31.45 4.82 -41.03
C GLY A 679 -32.47 4.82 -39.90
N ASN A 680 -33.67 5.38 -40.15
CA ASN A 680 -34.62 5.73 -39.07
C ASN A 680 -35.48 4.57 -38.54
N SER A 681 -35.41 3.36 -39.12
CA SER A 681 -36.32 2.26 -38.79
C SER A 681 -35.61 0.89 -38.79
N MET A 682 -35.60 0.22 -37.64
CA MET A 682 -35.29 -1.22 -37.51
C MET A 682 -36.60 -2.03 -37.50
N PRO A 683 -36.63 -3.28 -38.02
CA PRO A 683 -37.78 -4.16 -37.90
C PRO A 683 -38.12 -4.47 -36.44
N SER A 684 -39.41 -4.64 -36.12
CA SER A 684 -39.90 -4.93 -34.76
C SER A 684 -39.60 -6.36 -34.27
N THR A 685 -39.13 -7.25 -35.15
CA THR A 685 -38.83 -8.66 -34.85
C THR A 685 -37.48 -9.07 -35.45
N GLY A 686 -36.41 -9.03 -34.66
CA GLY A 686 -35.06 -9.42 -35.09
C GLY A 686 -34.10 -9.63 -33.92
N SER A 687 -33.11 -10.49 -34.10
CA SER A 687 -32.05 -10.77 -33.10
C SER A 687 -30.72 -10.12 -33.50
N PHE A 688 -29.90 -9.73 -32.52
CA PHE A 688 -28.57 -9.19 -32.77
C PHE A 688 -27.57 -10.29 -33.18
N PRO A 689 -26.62 -10.02 -34.10
CA PRO A 689 -25.52 -10.94 -34.39
C PRO A 689 -24.57 -11.05 -33.20
N SER A 690 -23.97 -12.23 -33.01
CA SER A 690 -23.18 -12.58 -31.82
C SER A 690 -21.79 -11.93 -31.75
N SER A 691 -21.29 -11.35 -32.85
CA SER A 691 -19.96 -10.73 -32.92
C SER A 691 -19.89 -9.67 -34.03
N GLY A 692 -19.59 -8.43 -33.67
CA GLY A 692 -19.38 -7.31 -34.59
C GLY A 692 -18.78 -6.09 -33.88
N ASN A 693 -17.94 -5.31 -34.58
CA ASN A 693 -17.06 -4.30 -33.94
C ASN A 693 -17.63 -2.87 -33.89
N SER A 694 -18.86 -2.62 -34.35
CA SER A 694 -19.46 -1.27 -34.36
C SER A 694 -20.99 -1.31 -34.31
N MET A 695 -21.59 -0.37 -33.58
CA MET A 695 -23.04 -0.11 -33.56
C MET A 695 -23.36 1.23 -34.26
N PRO A 696 -24.59 1.43 -34.78
CA PRO A 696 -25.01 2.70 -35.37
C PRO A 696 -24.94 3.86 -34.35
N SER A 697 -24.59 5.06 -34.83
CA SER A 697 -24.52 6.27 -34.00
C SER A 697 -25.87 6.91 -33.71
N THR A 698 -26.92 6.62 -34.51
CA THR A 698 -28.30 7.07 -34.29
C THR A 698 -29.29 5.96 -34.66
N GLY A 699 -30.28 5.71 -33.79
CA GLY A 699 -31.35 4.73 -34.02
C GLY A 699 -32.07 4.31 -32.74
N SER A 700 -33.33 3.89 -32.86
CA SER A 700 -34.14 3.39 -31.74
C SER A 700 -33.97 1.87 -31.57
N PHE A 701 -33.66 1.41 -30.35
CA PHE A 701 -33.51 -0.01 -30.05
C PHE A 701 -34.87 -0.74 -29.94
N PRO A 702 -34.96 -2.03 -30.33
CA PRO A 702 -36.15 -2.85 -30.11
C PRO A 702 -36.37 -3.11 -28.61
N SER A 703 -37.63 -3.22 -28.19
CA SER A 703 -38.03 -3.35 -26.77
C SER A 703 -37.73 -4.71 -26.14
N THR A 704 -37.40 -5.73 -26.94
CA THR A 704 -37.12 -7.10 -26.49
C THR A 704 -35.94 -7.70 -27.26
N GLY A 705 -34.73 -7.64 -26.70
CA GLY A 705 -33.52 -8.20 -27.29
C GLY A 705 -32.38 -8.33 -26.29
N SER A 706 -31.48 -9.30 -26.49
CA SER A 706 -30.32 -9.55 -25.62
C SER A 706 -29.11 -8.73 -26.05
N PHE A 707 -28.36 -8.17 -25.11
CA PHE A 707 -27.10 -7.48 -25.40
C PHE A 707 -25.95 -8.49 -25.65
N PRO A 708 -25.05 -8.26 -26.62
CA PRO A 708 -23.90 -9.13 -26.89
C PRO A 708 -22.83 -9.00 -25.78
N SER A 709 -22.09 -10.09 -25.54
CA SER A 709 -21.23 -10.26 -24.36
C SER A 709 -19.79 -9.74 -24.50
N SER A 710 -19.34 -9.32 -25.69
CA SER A 710 -17.96 -8.88 -25.92
C SER A 710 -17.83 -7.91 -27.11
N GLY A 711 -17.35 -6.69 -26.86
CA GLY A 711 -17.06 -5.70 -27.90
C GLY A 711 -16.22 -4.54 -27.36
N ASN A 712 -15.01 -4.35 -27.91
CA ASN A 712 -14.01 -3.39 -27.40
C ASN A 712 -14.07 -2.02 -28.10
N SER A 713 -15.17 -1.27 -27.97
CA SER A 713 -15.24 0.19 -28.21
C SER A 713 -16.60 0.77 -27.83
N MET A 714 -16.62 1.93 -27.16
CA MET A 714 -17.78 2.83 -27.11
C MET A 714 -17.45 4.16 -27.81
N PRO A 715 -18.42 4.83 -28.46
CA PRO A 715 -18.19 6.12 -29.11
C PRO A 715 -17.76 7.21 -28.11
N SER A 716 -16.69 7.95 -28.44
CA SER A 716 -16.04 8.91 -27.52
C SER A 716 -16.69 10.31 -27.50
N THR A 717 -17.68 10.58 -28.36
CA THR A 717 -18.39 11.87 -28.43
C THR A 717 -19.90 11.65 -28.40
N GLY A 718 -20.42 11.31 -27.21
CA GLY A 718 -21.85 11.08 -26.94
C GLY A 718 -22.33 11.81 -25.69
N SER A 719 -22.28 13.14 -25.71
CA SER A 719 -22.95 13.95 -24.69
C SER A 719 -24.45 13.66 -24.74
N SER A 720 -25.00 13.24 -23.60
CA SER A 720 -26.29 12.53 -23.49
C SER A 720 -26.31 11.15 -24.17
N MET A 721 -26.39 10.09 -23.34
CA MET A 721 -27.38 9.06 -23.64
C MET A 721 -28.75 9.76 -23.72
N PRO A 722 -29.75 9.26 -24.48
CA PRO A 722 -31.13 9.64 -24.20
C PRO A 722 -31.40 9.43 -22.71
N SER A 723 -32.21 10.29 -22.08
CA SER A 723 -32.58 10.17 -20.66
C SER A 723 -33.43 8.91 -20.45
N GLY A 724 -32.73 7.79 -20.36
CA GLY A 724 -33.27 6.44 -20.39
C GLY A 724 -34.08 6.09 -19.15
N PRO A 725 -34.88 5.01 -19.22
CA PRO A 725 -35.76 4.64 -18.12
C PRO A 725 -34.94 4.38 -16.85
N SER A 726 -35.45 4.87 -15.72
CA SER A 726 -35.00 4.48 -14.39
C SER A 726 -34.91 2.95 -14.32
N HIS A 727 -33.75 2.40 -14.00
CA HIS A 727 -33.62 0.97 -13.79
C HIS A 727 -34.61 0.54 -12.70
N PRO A 728 -35.46 -0.48 -12.96
CA PRO A 728 -36.41 -0.92 -11.96
C PRO A 728 -35.65 -1.53 -10.79
N SER A 729 -36.08 -1.23 -9.56
CA SER A 729 -35.67 -2.06 -8.42
C SER A 729 -36.30 -3.44 -8.59
N ILE A 730 -35.54 -4.50 -8.34
CA ILE A 730 -35.99 -5.89 -8.42
C ILE A 730 -35.47 -6.57 -7.15
N ILE A 731 -36.36 -7.06 -6.29
CA ILE A 731 -36.02 -7.64 -4.98
C ILE A 731 -36.75 -8.98 -4.87
N ASN A 732 -36.04 -10.10 -5.03
CA ASN A 732 -36.63 -11.44 -5.15
C ASN A 732 -37.23 -11.96 -3.83
N GLY A 733 -36.68 -11.59 -2.69
CA GLY A 733 -37.24 -11.86 -1.37
C GLY A 733 -38.31 -10.85 -0.95
N ASN A 734 -38.37 -10.58 0.35
CA ASN A 734 -39.35 -9.66 0.94
C ASN A 734 -38.82 -8.21 0.94
N VAL A 735 -39.74 -7.25 0.77
CA VAL A 735 -39.56 -5.84 1.12
C VAL A 735 -40.34 -5.57 2.40
N ILE A 736 -39.67 -5.05 3.44
CA ILE A 736 -40.26 -4.80 4.76
C ILE A 736 -40.04 -3.35 5.15
N VAL A 737 -41.10 -2.64 5.53
CA VAL A 737 -41.04 -1.30 6.14
C VAL A 737 -41.55 -1.43 7.57
N ASN A 738 -40.64 -1.37 8.55
CA ASN A 738 -41.00 -1.51 9.95
C ASN A 738 -41.75 -0.29 10.49
N ALA A 739 -42.44 -0.46 11.64
CA ALA A 739 -43.15 0.63 12.30
C ALA A 739 -42.20 1.78 12.66
N GLY A 740 -42.49 2.98 12.15
CA GLY A 740 -41.66 4.18 12.26
C GLY A 740 -40.77 4.47 11.04
N GLY A 741 -40.43 3.45 10.24
CA GLY A 741 -39.66 3.63 9.02
C GLY A 741 -40.46 4.28 7.88
N SER A 742 -39.77 4.88 6.90
CA SER A 742 -40.38 5.43 5.67
C SER A 742 -39.68 4.90 4.41
N LEU A 743 -40.46 4.52 3.41
CA LEU A 743 -39.98 4.07 2.10
C LEU A 743 -40.67 4.86 0.97
N ASP A 744 -39.88 5.57 0.17
CA ASP A 744 -40.36 6.37 -0.95
C ASP A 744 -39.92 5.71 -2.25
N VAL A 745 -40.87 5.05 -2.94
CA VAL A 745 -40.64 4.34 -4.19
C VAL A 745 -40.93 5.27 -5.37
N LEU A 746 -39.86 5.89 -5.87
CA LEU A 746 -39.89 6.91 -6.93
C LEU A 746 -39.71 6.34 -8.35
N GLY A 747 -39.30 5.07 -8.44
CA GLY A 747 -39.11 4.33 -9.68
C GLY A 747 -39.85 3.00 -9.64
N LYS A 748 -39.94 2.31 -10.79
CA LYS A 748 -40.59 0.99 -10.87
C LYS A 748 -39.92 -0.01 -9.91
N CYS A 749 -40.71 -0.80 -9.19
CA CYS A 749 -40.20 -1.76 -8.21
C CYS A 749 -40.90 -3.12 -8.33
N ASN A 750 -40.14 -4.20 -8.52
CA ASN A 750 -40.63 -5.56 -8.57
C ASN A 750 -40.20 -6.31 -7.30
N VAL A 751 -41.16 -6.90 -6.58
CA VAL A 751 -40.94 -7.69 -5.37
C VAL A 751 -41.34 -9.14 -5.63
N GLY A 752 -40.40 -10.08 -5.48
CA GLY A 752 -40.62 -11.50 -5.81
C GLY A 752 -41.43 -12.27 -4.77
N SER A 753 -41.41 -11.83 -3.50
CA SER A 753 -42.14 -12.48 -2.40
C SER A 753 -43.26 -11.59 -1.83
N THR A 754 -43.06 -10.95 -0.68
CA THR A 754 -44.08 -10.07 -0.05
C THR A 754 -43.57 -8.65 0.15
N LEU A 755 -44.47 -7.68 0.06
CA LEU A 755 -44.25 -6.32 0.53
C LEU A 755 -45.07 -6.12 1.81
N GLN A 756 -44.40 -5.92 2.93
CA GLN A 756 -45.02 -5.67 4.24
C GLN A 756 -44.76 -4.22 4.66
N ASN A 757 -45.82 -3.47 4.93
CA ASN A 757 -45.75 -2.10 5.42
C ASN A 757 -46.35 -1.96 6.82
N MET A 758 -45.51 -1.56 7.77
CA MET A 758 -45.88 -1.16 9.14
C MET A 758 -45.55 0.32 9.41
N GLY A 759 -44.89 1.00 8.48
CA GLY A 759 -44.49 2.40 8.56
C GLY A 759 -45.14 3.25 7.48
N SER A 760 -44.38 4.18 6.91
CA SER A 760 -44.79 5.05 5.81
C SER A 760 -44.29 4.49 4.47
N LEU A 761 -45.18 4.44 3.47
CA LEU A 761 -44.85 4.06 2.10
C LEU A 761 -45.40 5.12 1.14
N ILE A 762 -44.53 5.73 0.33
CA ILE A 762 -44.91 6.61 -0.79
C ILE A 762 -44.65 5.87 -2.10
N VAL A 763 -45.59 5.93 -3.05
CA VAL A 763 -45.52 5.23 -4.33
C VAL A 763 -45.84 6.20 -5.46
N THR A 764 -44.86 6.52 -6.31
CA THR A 764 -45.07 7.40 -7.49
C THR A 764 -44.99 6.67 -8.83
N GLN A 765 -44.56 5.40 -8.81
CA GLN A 765 -44.44 4.51 -9.96
C GLN A 765 -44.95 3.10 -9.62
N PRO A 766 -45.25 2.24 -10.61
CA PRO A 766 -45.77 0.90 -10.36
C PRO A 766 -44.85 0.01 -9.51
N ILE A 767 -45.45 -0.58 -8.47
CA ILE A 767 -44.89 -1.69 -7.69
C ILE A 767 -45.58 -3.00 -8.12
N VAL A 768 -44.80 -4.01 -8.47
CA VAL A 768 -45.30 -5.35 -8.85
C VAL A 768 -44.84 -6.38 -7.82
N VAL A 769 -45.75 -6.87 -6.99
CA VAL A 769 -45.49 -7.93 -6.00
C VAL A 769 -45.91 -9.27 -6.59
N ALA A 770 -44.95 -9.96 -7.22
CA ALA A 770 -45.15 -11.21 -7.96
C ALA A 770 -45.43 -12.43 -7.07
N GLY A 771 -45.14 -12.33 -5.76
CA GLY A 771 -45.42 -13.38 -4.79
C GLY A 771 -46.85 -13.33 -4.24
N THR A 772 -47.03 -13.49 -2.93
CA THR A 772 -48.35 -13.76 -2.35
C THR A 772 -49.19 -12.52 -2.07
N ALA A 773 -48.60 -11.46 -1.49
CA ALA A 773 -49.35 -10.28 -1.05
C ALA A 773 -48.52 -9.00 -0.88
N PHE A 774 -49.17 -7.87 -1.12
CA PHE A 774 -48.91 -6.61 -0.42
C PHE A 774 -49.77 -6.58 0.87
N THR A 775 -49.20 -6.13 2.00
CA THR A 775 -49.91 -6.08 3.29
C THR A 775 -49.58 -4.82 4.11
N GLN A 776 -50.59 -4.17 4.68
CA GLN A 776 -50.42 -3.20 5.78
C GLN A 776 -50.70 -3.87 7.14
N SER A 777 -49.66 -3.97 7.98
CA SER A 777 -49.67 -4.82 9.18
C SER A 777 -49.69 -4.05 10.52
N ASP A 778 -49.57 -2.73 10.49
CA ASP A 778 -49.73 -1.84 11.67
C ASP A 778 -50.89 -0.85 11.46
N ALA A 779 -51.58 -0.47 12.56
CA ALA A 779 -52.72 0.45 12.52
C ALA A 779 -52.34 1.90 12.17
N LYS A 780 -51.08 2.31 12.41
CA LYS A 780 -50.52 3.63 12.10
C LYS A 780 -49.83 3.69 10.73
N ALA A 781 -49.67 2.56 10.04
CA ALA A 781 -48.98 2.51 8.76
C ALA A 781 -49.72 3.34 7.69
N THR A 782 -49.00 4.00 6.80
CA THR A 782 -49.56 4.80 5.71
C THR A 782 -49.08 4.30 4.34
N CYS A 783 -49.97 4.32 3.35
CA CYS A 783 -49.63 4.06 1.95
C CYS A 783 -50.17 5.20 1.09
N ASN A 784 -49.27 6.06 0.61
CA ASN A 784 -49.59 7.23 -0.18
C ASN A 784 -49.31 6.98 -1.67
N LEU A 785 -50.37 6.75 -2.45
CA LEU A 785 -50.27 6.59 -3.90
C LEU A 785 -50.30 7.98 -4.55
N ILE A 786 -49.21 8.38 -5.17
CA ILE A 786 -49.11 9.61 -5.97
C ILE A 786 -49.51 9.28 -7.41
N ALA A 787 -50.00 10.26 -8.17
CA ALA A 787 -50.43 10.07 -9.56
C ALA A 787 -49.34 9.39 -10.42
N GLY A 788 -49.66 8.21 -10.97
CA GLY A 788 -48.72 7.33 -11.68
C GLY A 788 -48.25 6.11 -10.86
N GLY A 789 -48.40 6.16 -9.54
CA GLY A 789 -48.16 5.06 -8.62
C GLY A 789 -49.26 3.99 -8.68
N SER A 790 -48.84 2.73 -8.57
CA SER A 790 -49.76 1.60 -8.48
C SER A 790 -49.17 0.43 -7.72
N ILE A 791 -50.03 -0.50 -7.26
CA ILE A 791 -49.63 -1.76 -6.63
C ILE A 791 -50.32 -2.91 -7.36
N ASP A 792 -49.54 -3.79 -7.98
CA ASP A 792 -49.98 -5.00 -8.69
C ASP A 792 -49.55 -6.23 -7.87
N ALA A 793 -50.48 -6.89 -7.18
CA ALA A 793 -50.19 -8.01 -6.27
C ALA A 793 -51.37 -8.98 -6.22
N LYS A 794 -51.10 -10.29 -6.08
CA LYS A 794 -52.18 -11.32 -6.03
C LYS A 794 -53.24 -11.00 -4.97
N VAL A 795 -52.80 -10.58 -3.79
CA VAL A 795 -53.63 -9.96 -2.74
C VAL A 795 -53.04 -8.60 -2.40
N VAL A 796 -53.89 -7.59 -2.27
CA VAL A 796 -53.53 -6.27 -1.72
C VAL A 796 -54.34 -6.09 -0.44
N ASP A 797 -53.66 -6.05 0.71
CA ASP A 797 -54.33 -6.06 2.01
C ASP A 797 -54.13 -4.76 2.80
N PHE A 798 -55.23 -4.03 2.97
CA PHE A 798 -55.39 -2.83 3.79
C PHE A 798 -56.32 -3.09 5.00
N VAL A 799 -56.17 -4.25 5.66
CA VAL A 799 -56.88 -4.54 6.93
C VAL A 799 -56.45 -3.62 8.07
N LYS A 800 -55.25 -3.02 7.99
CA LYS A 800 -54.76 -1.99 8.91
C LYS A 800 -54.15 -0.81 8.15
N GLY A 801 -53.86 0.27 8.87
CA GLY A 801 -53.22 1.47 8.31
C GLY A 801 -54.19 2.35 7.52
N THR A 802 -53.66 3.37 6.85
CA THR A 802 -54.43 4.28 5.98
C THR A 802 -53.85 4.28 4.58
N VAL A 803 -54.68 4.03 3.57
CA VAL A 803 -54.33 4.27 2.17
C VAL A 803 -54.85 5.63 1.73
N GLN A 804 -54.04 6.41 1.01
CA GLN A 804 -54.32 7.80 0.64
C GLN A 804 -53.79 8.16 -0.75
N GLY A 805 -54.32 9.25 -1.33
CA GLY A 805 -53.83 9.83 -2.59
C GLY A 805 -54.64 9.46 -3.83
N VAL A 806 -53.98 9.32 -4.98
CA VAL A 806 -54.61 8.97 -6.27
C VAL A 806 -53.72 7.95 -7.00
N GLY A 807 -54.23 6.73 -7.20
CA GLY A 807 -53.44 5.65 -7.82
C GLY A 807 -54.28 4.46 -8.29
N ALA A 808 -53.59 3.42 -8.74
CA ALA A 808 -54.22 2.19 -9.19
C ALA A 808 -53.81 0.97 -8.35
N LEU A 809 -54.73 0.01 -8.18
CA LEU A 809 -54.45 -1.29 -7.60
C LEU A 809 -54.79 -2.36 -8.62
N LYS A 810 -54.01 -3.43 -8.71
CA LYS A 810 -54.31 -4.58 -9.54
C LYS A 810 -54.18 -5.84 -8.69
N CYS A 811 -55.26 -6.58 -8.54
CA CYS A 811 -55.38 -7.61 -7.50
C CYS A 811 -56.36 -8.72 -7.86
N GLY A 812 -56.10 -9.94 -7.39
CA GLY A 812 -57.13 -10.98 -7.36
C GLY A 812 -58.19 -10.64 -6.31
N SER A 813 -57.76 -10.08 -5.18
CA SER A 813 -58.60 -9.49 -4.14
C SER A 813 -57.87 -8.32 -3.47
N CYS A 814 -58.57 -7.20 -3.33
CA CYS A 814 -58.16 -6.03 -2.57
C CYS A 814 -59.03 -5.95 -1.30
N ASN A 815 -58.43 -6.22 -0.14
CA ASN A 815 -59.09 -6.18 1.17
C ASN A 815 -58.91 -4.80 1.80
N PHE A 816 -59.96 -4.26 2.41
CA PHE A 816 -59.92 -3.04 3.20
C PHE A 816 -60.68 -3.24 4.52
N ALA A 817 -60.07 -2.90 5.66
CA ALA A 817 -60.75 -2.94 6.96
C ALA A 817 -60.47 -1.71 7.86
N ASN A 818 -59.81 -0.68 7.31
CA ASN A 818 -59.50 0.57 8.01
C ASN A 818 -59.72 1.80 7.08
N ASN A 819 -58.90 2.85 7.17
CA ASN A 819 -59.15 4.13 6.49
C ASN A 819 -58.74 4.14 5.01
N ILE A 820 -59.64 4.64 4.15
CA ILE A 820 -59.43 4.83 2.70
C ILE A 820 -59.63 6.31 2.36
N ALA A 821 -58.56 7.08 2.31
CA ALA A 821 -58.53 8.51 1.95
C ALA A 821 -57.96 8.71 0.52
N ALA A 822 -58.37 7.85 -0.42
CA ALA A 822 -57.77 7.73 -1.74
C ALA A 822 -58.80 7.61 -2.86
N ASN A 823 -58.45 8.14 -4.04
CA ASN A 823 -59.11 7.79 -5.30
C ASN A 823 -58.35 6.60 -5.92
N LEU A 824 -59.03 5.44 -6.04
CA LEU A 824 -58.44 4.15 -6.40
C LEU A 824 -59.11 3.56 -7.65
N ASN A 825 -58.32 3.34 -8.70
CA ASN A 825 -58.73 2.52 -9.84
C ASN A 825 -58.26 1.07 -9.64
N ILE A 826 -59.19 0.15 -9.41
CA ILE A 826 -58.92 -1.22 -8.95
C ILE A 826 -59.25 -2.24 -10.06
N VAL A 827 -58.21 -2.85 -10.63
CA VAL A 827 -58.34 -3.99 -11.54
C VAL A 827 -58.37 -5.26 -10.70
N GLY A 828 -59.54 -5.62 -10.19
CA GLY A 828 -59.72 -6.73 -9.25
C GLY A 828 -61.06 -6.74 -8.52
N ASN A 829 -61.22 -7.70 -7.61
CA ASN A 829 -62.34 -7.74 -6.66
C ASN A 829 -62.01 -6.91 -5.42
N VAL A 830 -63.01 -6.19 -4.89
CA VAL A 830 -62.90 -5.34 -3.70
C VAL A 830 -63.71 -5.94 -2.56
N LYS A 831 -63.12 -6.01 -1.36
CA LYS A 831 -63.81 -6.44 -0.14
C LYS A 831 -63.57 -5.45 0.99
N MET A 832 -64.62 -4.78 1.42
CA MET A 832 -64.63 -3.91 2.59
C MET A 832 -65.23 -4.67 3.78
N ALA A 833 -64.47 -4.78 4.87
CA ALA A 833 -64.97 -5.28 6.14
C ALA A 833 -65.63 -4.14 6.94
N SER A 834 -66.58 -4.46 7.83
CA SER A 834 -67.43 -3.48 8.54
C SER A 834 -66.73 -2.41 9.38
N THR A 835 -65.41 -2.55 9.62
CA THR A 835 -64.54 -1.56 10.28
C THR A 835 -63.93 -0.54 9.31
N ALA A 836 -63.95 -0.80 7.99
CA ALA A 836 -63.45 0.09 6.96
C ALA A 836 -64.19 1.42 6.95
N THR A 837 -63.47 2.51 6.67
CA THR A 837 -64.03 3.86 6.58
C THR A 837 -63.46 4.56 5.34
N ILE A 838 -64.31 4.85 4.35
CA ILE A 838 -63.95 5.74 3.24
C ILE A 838 -63.97 7.18 3.75
N ILE A 839 -62.93 7.96 3.45
CA ILE A 839 -62.82 9.37 3.79
C ILE A 839 -62.86 10.17 2.48
N ALA A 840 -64.05 10.66 2.14
CA ALA A 840 -64.33 11.36 0.91
C ALA A 840 -64.08 12.86 1.02
N ASN A 841 -62.93 13.34 0.56
CA ASN A 841 -62.69 14.77 0.35
C ASN A 841 -63.35 15.22 -0.96
N LEU A 842 -64.44 15.97 -0.88
CA LEU A 842 -65.18 16.44 -2.05
C LEU A 842 -64.59 17.72 -2.66
N ASP A 843 -63.83 18.52 -1.90
CA ASP A 843 -63.24 19.77 -2.38
C ASP A 843 -62.23 19.55 -3.52
N ALA A 844 -61.42 18.50 -3.42
CA ALA A 844 -60.49 18.13 -4.49
C ALA A 844 -61.23 17.67 -5.76
N SER A 845 -62.31 16.91 -5.60
CA SER A 845 -63.06 16.29 -6.71
C SER A 845 -63.96 17.28 -7.46
N ILE A 846 -64.58 18.22 -6.76
CA ILE A 846 -65.52 19.20 -7.34
C ILE A 846 -64.80 20.20 -8.25
N ASN A 847 -63.61 20.67 -7.87
CA ASN A 847 -62.85 21.63 -8.67
C ASN A 847 -62.35 21.04 -10.00
N ALA A 848 -62.12 19.71 -10.07
CA ALA A 848 -61.79 19.04 -11.33
C ALA A 848 -63.02 18.93 -12.27
N ALA A 849 -64.16 18.51 -11.71
CA ALA A 849 -65.38 18.20 -12.47
C ALA A 849 -66.03 19.42 -13.15
N LEU A 850 -65.85 20.62 -12.60
CA LEU A 850 -66.47 21.87 -13.09
C LEU A 850 -65.83 22.46 -14.37
N SER A 851 -64.75 21.87 -14.90
CA SER A 851 -63.87 22.56 -15.85
C SER A 851 -64.18 22.38 -17.36
N LYS A 852 -64.86 21.30 -17.79
CA LYS A 852 -65.16 21.05 -19.21
C LYS A 852 -66.42 20.19 -19.44
N MET A 853 -67.47 20.77 -20.05
CA MET A 853 -68.10 20.27 -21.29
C MET A 853 -69.34 21.10 -21.70
N THR A 854 -69.15 21.97 -22.69
CA THR A 854 -70.22 22.39 -23.62
C THR A 854 -69.81 21.94 -25.02
N GLY A 855 -70.59 21.04 -25.62
CA GLY A 855 -70.29 20.45 -26.92
C GLY A 855 -71.42 20.70 -27.91
N THR A 856 -71.08 21.25 -29.08
CA THR A 856 -72.03 21.50 -30.17
C THR A 856 -71.75 20.52 -31.30
N ILE A 857 -72.75 19.72 -31.68
CA ILE A 857 -72.67 18.86 -32.87
C ILE A 857 -73.46 19.54 -33.99
N THR A 858 -72.75 19.89 -35.07
CA THR A 858 -73.31 20.43 -36.30
C THR A 858 -73.34 19.31 -37.34
N GLN A 859 -74.52 18.84 -37.71
CA GLN A 859 -74.71 17.88 -38.79
C GLN A 859 -75.18 18.61 -40.04
N THR A 860 -74.34 18.58 -41.07
CA THR A 860 -74.65 19.12 -42.39
C THR A 860 -75.02 17.97 -43.33
N SER A 861 -76.19 18.06 -43.97
CA SER A 861 -76.61 17.12 -45.00
C SER A 861 -76.90 17.88 -46.30
N THR A 862 -76.39 17.37 -47.42
CA THR A 862 -76.55 17.98 -48.74
C THR A 862 -77.27 16.98 -49.65
N LYS A 863 -78.44 17.37 -50.17
CA LYS A 863 -79.21 16.55 -51.10
C LYS A 863 -79.27 17.24 -52.46
N THR A 864 -78.78 16.55 -53.48
CA THR A 864 -78.81 17.01 -54.88
C THR A 864 -79.86 16.21 -55.64
N ILE A 865 -80.75 16.90 -56.36
CA ILE A 865 -81.69 16.29 -57.31
C ILE A 865 -81.68 17.17 -58.57
N ASN A 866 -81.57 16.55 -59.75
CA ASN A 866 -81.57 17.21 -61.06
C ASN A 866 -80.64 18.45 -61.15
N GLY A 867 -79.39 18.27 -60.71
CA GLY A 867 -78.33 19.28 -60.85
C GLY A 867 -78.38 20.45 -59.85
N LYS A 868 -79.45 20.60 -59.07
CA LYS A 868 -79.52 21.61 -57.99
C LYS A 868 -79.34 20.96 -56.63
N SER A 869 -78.48 21.55 -55.80
CA SER A 869 -78.07 21.01 -54.51
C SER A 869 -78.58 21.90 -53.38
N THR A 870 -79.21 21.29 -52.38
CA THR A 870 -79.73 21.99 -51.20
C THR A 870 -79.08 21.43 -49.95
N THR A 871 -78.40 22.29 -49.20
CA THR A 871 -77.72 21.96 -47.95
C THR A 871 -78.59 22.34 -46.76
N THR A 872 -78.83 21.40 -45.86
CA THR A 872 -79.51 21.66 -44.58
C THR A 872 -78.57 21.34 -43.43
N THR A 873 -78.34 22.33 -42.57
CA THR A 873 -77.47 22.25 -41.40
C THR A 873 -78.33 22.23 -40.13
N SER A 874 -78.14 21.22 -39.28
CA SER A 874 -78.78 21.14 -37.97
C SER A 874 -77.72 21.16 -36.87
N THR A 875 -77.92 22.02 -35.87
CA THR A 875 -76.97 22.25 -34.77
C THR A 875 -77.64 21.91 -33.46
N LYS A 876 -77.13 20.91 -32.72
CA LYS A 876 -77.56 20.61 -31.36
C LYS A 876 -76.42 20.84 -30.36
N THR A 877 -76.69 21.69 -29.38
CA THR A 877 -75.88 21.84 -28.17
C THR A 877 -76.28 20.76 -27.17
N PHE A 878 -75.31 20.02 -26.64
CA PHE A 878 -75.53 19.04 -25.58
C PHE A 878 -74.95 19.53 -24.27
N ASN A 879 -75.81 19.65 -23.25
CA ASN A 879 -75.39 19.80 -21.86
C ASN A 879 -75.33 18.39 -21.25
N PHE A 880 -74.13 17.92 -20.92
CA PHE A 880 -73.96 16.71 -20.12
C PHE A 880 -74.24 17.04 -18.65
N GLY A 881 -75.48 16.79 -18.21
CA GLY A 881 -75.75 16.61 -16.79
C GLY A 881 -75.01 15.38 -16.27
N GLU A 882 -74.69 15.36 -14.97
CA GLU A 882 -74.10 14.22 -14.26
C GLU A 882 -72.63 13.87 -14.60
N SER A 883 -71.72 14.84 -14.44
CA SER A 883 -70.28 14.58 -14.30
C SER A 883 -69.96 13.99 -12.92
N TYR A 884 -69.74 12.68 -12.84
CA TYR A 884 -69.35 11.98 -11.60
C TYR A 884 -67.89 11.49 -11.65
N VAL A 885 -67.14 11.77 -10.59
CA VAL A 885 -65.80 11.19 -10.36
C VAL A 885 -65.92 10.12 -9.26
N PRO A 886 -66.01 8.83 -9.60
CA PRO A 886 -66.06 7.76 -8.60
C PRO A 886 -64.74 7.67 -7.83
N MET A 887 -64.82 7.61 -6.50
CA MET A 887 -63.63 7.46 -5.65
C MET A 887 -62.98 6.08 -5.81
N ILE A 888 -63.78 5.01 -5.82
CA ILE A 888 -63.31 3.65 -6.04
C ILE A 888 -64.00 3.10 -7.28
N VAL A 889 -63.20 2.78 -8.30
CA VAL A 889 -63.64 2.02 -9.48
C VAL A 889 -63.08 0.62 -9.34
N ALA A 890 -63.89 -0.42 -9.51
CA ALA A 890 -63.44 -1.82 -9.48
C ALA A 890 -63.88 -2.58 -10.74
N SER A 891 -62.99 -3.38 -11.33
CA SER A 891 -63.32 -4.20 -12.50
C SER A 891 -63.96 -5.56 -12.17
N GLY A 892 -63.99 -5.95 -10.89
CA GLY A 892 -64.56 -7.20 -10.40
C GLY A 892 -65.81 -6.98 -9.54
N THR A 893 -66.06 -7.88 -8.58
CA THR A 893 -67.13 -7.67 -7.58
C THR A 893 -66.67 -6.73 -6.47
N ALA A 894 -67.58 -5.93 -5.94
CA ALA A 894 -67.36 -5.09 -4.76
C ALA A 894 -68.28 -5.51 -3.61
N GLU A 895 -67.72 -6.11 -2.56
CA GLU A 895 -68.43 -6.39 -1.31
C GLU A 895 -68.24 -5.21 -0.34
N ILE A 896 -69.31 -4.51 -0.02
CA ILE A 896 -69.32 -3.32 0.83
C ILE A 896 -69.98 -3.66 2.18
N ALA A 897 -69.17 -3.67 3.22
CA ALA A 897 -69.59 -3.36 4.58
C ALA A 897 -68.57 -2.35 5.15
N GLY A 898 -69.02 -1.27 5.78
CA GLY A 898 -68.13 -0.22 6.29
C GLY A 898 -68.84 1.13 6.43
N LYS A 899 -68.09 2.19 6.71
CA LYS A 899 -68.61 3.56 6.89
C LYS A 899 -68.14 4.50 5.78
N LEU A 900 -68.90 5.57 5.56
CA LEU A 900 -68.50 6.71 4.72
C LEU A 900 -68.43 7.98 5.58
N ASN A 901 -67.25 8.60 5.61
CA ASN A 901 -67.05 9.92 6.19
C ASN A 901 -66.88 10.92 5.03
N ILE A 902 -67.79 11.89 4.92
CA ILE A 902 -67.75 12.93 3.90
C ILE A 902 -67.09 14.17 4.51
N VAL A 903 -66.11 14.72 3.81
CA VAL A 903 -65.36 15.92 4.18
C VAL A 903 -65.51 16.95 3.06
N ALA A 904 -66.02 18.14 3.39
CA ALA A 904 -66.18 19.22 2.45
C ALA A 904 -66.07 20.58 3.15
N SER A 905 -65.50 21.57 2.46
CA SER A 905 -65.64 22.98 2.83
C SER A 905 -67.11 23.43 2.76
N ALA A 906 -67.43 24.52 3.46
CA ALA A 906 -68.76 25.14 3.40
C ALA A 906 -69.17 25.50 1.96
N ASP A 907 -68.23 25.98 1.13
CA ASP A 907 -68.47 26.36 -0.27
C ASP A 907 -68.82 25.15 -1.14
N SER A 908 -68.12 24.03 -0.97
CA SER A 908 -68.44 22.79 -1.68
C SER A 908 -69.77 22.20 -1.22
N ALA A 909 -70.01 22.17 0.10
CA ALA A 909 -71.28 21.72 0.68
C ALA A 909 -72.48 22.57 0.16
N ALA A 910 -72.29 23.87 -0.05
CA ALA A 910 -73.28 24.75 -0.64
C ALA A 910 -73.53 24.43 -2.13
N LYS A 911 -72.48 24.21 -2.93
CA LYS A 911 -72.60 23.84 -4.37
C LYS A 911 -73.33 22.51 -4.58
N ILE A 912 -73.11 21.54 -3.68
CA ILE A 912 -73.74 20.21 -3.69
C ILE A 912 -75.26 20.27 -3.47
N ALA A 913 -75.78 21.32 -2.83
CA ALA A 913 -77.18 21.43 -2.41
C ALA A 913 -78.21 21.56 -3.56
N THR A 914 -77.80 21.34 -4.80
CA THR A 914 -78.63 21.31 -6.01
C THR A 914 -79.14 19.89 -6.36
N GLY A 915 -78.88 18.89 -5.51
CA GLY A 915 -79.42 17.53 -5.62
C GLY A 915 -78.52 16.53 -6.35
N THR A 916 -77.21 16.80 -6.41
CA THR A 916 -76.20 15.95 -7.05
C THR A 916 -76.05 14.60 -6.32
N VAL A 917 -75.94 13.50 -7.09
CA VAL A 917 -75.49 12.20 -6.57
C VAL A 917 -73.97 12.12 -6.63
N PHE A 918 -73.33 11.47 -5.67
CA PHE A 918 -71.90 11.16 -5.71
C PHE A 918 -71.73 9.64 -5.74
N LYS A 919 -71.08 9.11 -6.78
CA LYS A 919 -70.67 7.70 -6.84
C LYS A 919 -69.42 7.53 -5.99
N PHE A 920 -69.41 6.60 -5.04
CA PHE A 920 -68.23 6.33 -4.20
C PHE A 920 -67.60 4.98 -4.55
N VAL A 921 -68.42 4.00 -4.93
CA VAL A 921 -67.96 2.70 -5.47
C VAL A 921 -68.71 2.41 -6.77
N SER A 922 -67.96 2.14 -7.84
CA SER A 922 -68.49 1.73 -9.15
C SER A 922 -67.84 0.40 -9.54
N ALA A 923 -68.63 -0.65 -9.81
CA ALA A 923 -68.13 -1.99 -10.09
C ALA A 923 -69.18 -2.86 -10.80
N PRO A 924 -68.82 -3.77 -11.73
CA PRO A 924 -69.78 -4.64 -12.44
C PRO A 924 -70.78 -5.42 -11.57
N THR A 925 -70.49 -5.64 -10.29
CA THR A 925 -71.47 -6.13 -9.30
C THR A 925 -71.13 -5.61 -7.91
N VAL A 926 -72.01 -4.80 -7.33
CA VAL A 926 -71.88 -4.33 -5.94
C VAL A 926 -72.81 -5.13 -5.02
N LYS A 927 -72.33 -5.50 -3.83
CA LYS A 927 -73.10 -6.21 -2.79
C LYS A 927 -72.94 -5.52 -1.45
N GLY A 928 -74.02 -5.43 -0.67
CA GLY A 928 -74.01 -4.78 0.64
C GLY A 928 -74.10 -3.25 0.54
N SER A 929 -73.86 -2.57 1.66
CA SER A 929 -74.04 -1.12 1.80
C SER A 929 -73.21 -0.56 2.96
N PHE A 930 -73.09 0.77 3.03
CA PHE A 930 -72.44 1.43 4.14
C PHE A 930 -73.35 1.47 5.37
N SER A 931 -72.82 1.08 6.53
CA SER A 931 -73.53 0.98 7.81
C SER A 931 -73.61 2.30 8.59
N GLY A 932 -73.03 3.38 8.08
CA GLY A 932 -73.13 4.71 8.65
C GLY A 932 -72.46 5.78 7.78
N ILE A 933 -73.08 6.96 7.75
CA ILE A 933 -72.55 8.17 7.11
C ILE A 933 -72.21 9.18 8.21
N THR A 934 -71.05 9.84 8.15
CA THR A 934 -70.79 11.05 8.94
C THR A 934 -70.33 12.19 8.04
N ASN A 935 -70.69 13.43 8.40
CA ASN A 935 -70.41 14.63 7.60
C ASN A 935 -69.55 15.59 8.43
N PHE A 936 -68.39 15.97 7.90
CA PHE A 936 -67.48 16.94 8.48
C PHE A 936 -67.42 18.18 7.57
N VAL A 937 -68.20 19.21 7.93
CA VAL A 937 -68.12 20.53 7.31
C VAL A 937 -66.95 21.28 7.96
N GLY A 938 -65.84 21.40 7.23
CA GLY A 938 -64.59 21.95 7.76
C GLY A 938 -64.59 23.49 7.81
N SER A 939 -64.38 24.06 8.99
CA SER A 939 -64.09 25.49 9.17
C SER A 939 -62.58 25.74 9.15
N ALA A 940 -62.15 26.69 8.31
CA ALA A 940 -60.75 27.09 8.07
C ALA A 940 -59.86 26.01 7.43
N ALA A 941 -58.81 26.47 6.72
CA ALA A 941 -57.96 25.65 5.88
C ALA A 941 -56.49 25.70 6.32
N GLY A 942 -55.74 24.63 6.07
CA GLY A 942 -54.28 24.66 6.04
C GLY A 942 -53.58 23.57 6.87
N SER A 943 -52.61 22.91 6.23
CA SER A 943 -51.68 21.91 6.79
C SER A 943 -52.28 20.58 7.28
N ALA A 944 -51.54 19.49 7.09
CA ALA A 944 -51.90 18.14 7.51
C ALA A 944 -51.01 17.67 8.66
N ALA A 945 -51.58 16.85 9.56
CA ALA A 945 -50.88 15.97 10.49
C ALA A 945 -49.78 16.60 11.37
N GLY A 946 -50.19 17.36 12.39
CA GLY A 946 -49.37 17.68 13.57
C GLY A 946 -50.00 17.13 14.85
N ALA A 947 -49.19 16.53 15.72
CA ALA A 947 -49.51 15.99 17.06
C ALA A 947 -50.61 14.91 17.17
N ALA A 948 -50.24 13.76 17.76
CA ALA A 948 -51.17 12.77 18.28
C ALA A 948 -51.02 12.69 19.81
N ASN A 949 -52.15 12.52 20.51
CA ASN A 949 -52.31 12.35 21.96
C ASN A 949 -51.88 13.52 22.87
N GLY A 950 -52.88 14.23 23.40
CA GLY A 950 -52.79 15.07 24.59
C GLY A 950 -54.18 15.49 25.06
N ALA A 951 -54.48 15.30 26.36
CA ALA A 951 -55.71 15.72 27.05
C ALA A 951 -57.07 15.34 26.41
N ALA A 952 -57.72 14.31 26.95
CA ALA A 952 -59.18 14.25 26.94
C ALA A 952 -59.73 15.13 28.07
N GLY A 953 -60.50 16.18 27.76
CA GLY A 953 -61.13 17.03 28.78
C GLY A 953 -61.81 18.29 28.23
N MET A 954 -63.08 18.49 28.60
CA MET A 954 -63.83 19.76 28.63
C MET A 954 -63.79 20.68 27.38
N ALA A 955 -64.73 20.47 26.45
CA ALA A 955 -65.24 21.51 25.55
C ALA A 955 -66.70 21.26 25.08
N THR A 956 -67.56 20.70 25.94
CA THR A 956 -68.97 20.48 25.61
C THR A 956 -69.79 21.77 25.76
N GLY A 957 -69.97 22.54 24.68
CA GLY A 957 -70.84 23.72 24.70
C GLY A 957 -71.06 24.41 23.35
N ALA A 958 -72.33 24.69 23.05
CA ALA A 958 -72.80 25.77 22.16
C ALA A 958 -72.26 25.84 20.70
N ALA A 959 -72.37 24.76 19.91
CA ALA A 959 -72.22 24.83 18.45
C ALA A 959 -73.15 23.89 17.63
N SER A 960 -74.14 23.24 18.25
CA SER A 960 -75.02 22.24 17.60
C SER A 960 -76.35 22.81 17.06
N GLY A 961 -76.37 24.10 16.71
CA GLY A 961 -77.60 24.88 16.45
C GLY A 961 -78.03 25.03 14.99
N ALA A 962 -77.29 24.48 14.02
CA ALA A 962 -77.63 24.52 12.60
C ALA A 962 -76.92 23.41 11.79
N LEU A 963 -77.34 23.23 10.52
CA LEU A 963 -76.66 22.47 9.46
C LEU A 963 -76.66 20.93 9.53
N SER A 964 -77.66 20.30 10.15
CA SER A 964 -77.93 18.86 9.98
C SER A 964 -78.70 18.56 8.67
N LYS A 965 -78.04 18.70 7.51
CA LYS A 965 -78.57 18.23 6.22
C LYS A 965 -78.12 16.79 5.95
N ALA A 966 -79.07 15.92 5.60
CA ALA A 966 -78.88 14.48 5.54
C ALA A 966 -78.49 14.00 4.13
N TRP A 967 -77.57 13.03 4.07
CA TRP A 967 -77.25 12.30 2.85
C TRP A 967 -78.04 10.99 2.81
N SER A 968 -78.59 10.62 1.65
CA SER A 968 -79.29 9.35 1.43
C SER A 968 -78.48 8.40 0.54
N LEU A 969 -78.48 7.11 0.85
CA LEU A 969 -77.81 6.09 0.01
C LEU A 969 -78.64 5.87 -1.27
N VAL A 970 -78.01 6.08 -2.42
CA VAL A 970 -78.61 5.88 -3.74
C VAL A 970 -77.89 4.76 -4.46
N HIS A 971 -78.59 3.63 -4.59
CA HIS A 971 -78.22 2.56 -5.51
C HIS A 971 -78.60 2.98 -6.93
N SER A 972 -77.76 2.66 -7.92
CA SER A 972 -78.14 2.83 -9.32
C SER A 972 -79.23 1.83 -9.72
N PRO A 973 -80.03 2.09 -10.79
CA PRO A 973 -80.91 1.09 -11.37
C PRO A 973 -80.16 -0.13 -11.94
N CYS A 974 -78.85 0.00 -12.24
CA CYS A 974 -77.97 -1.16 -12.36
C CYS A 974 -77.44 -1.57 -10.98
N ALA A 975 -77.19 -2.86 -10.77
CA ALA A 975 -76.42 -3.36 -9.61
C ALA A 975 -74.91 -3.02 -9.68
N CYS A 976 -74.55 -1.92 -10.36
CA CYS A 976 -73.21 -1.59 -10.80
C CYS A 976 -72.60 -0.29 -10.22
N ASP A 977 -73.36 0.48 -9.44
CA ASP A 977 -72.85 1.62 -8.68
C ASP A 977 -73.51 1.72 -7.30
N CYS A 978 -72.74 2.17 -6.32
CA CYS A 978 -73.23 2.67 -5.03
C CYS A 978 -72.77 4.12 -4.82
N GLY A 979 -73.75 5.00 -4.57
CA GLY A 979 -73.53 6.42 -4.34
C GLY A 979 -74.41 6.98 -3.22
N PHE A 980 -74.29 8.28 -2.96
CA PHE A 980 -75.18 9.01 -2.05
C PHE A 980 -75.67 10.29 -2.71
N LYS A 981 -76.90 10.69 -2.38
CA LYS A 981 -77.49 11.96 -2.78
C LYS A 981 -77.64 12.87 -1.57
N TYR A 982 -77.45 14.17 -1.78
CA TYR A 982 -77.76 15.19 -0.79
C TYR A 982 -79.26 15.52 -0.83
N ASN A 983 -79.92 15.50 0.32
CA ASN A 983 -81.35 15.81 0.45
C ASN A 983 -81.58 17.29 0.81
#